data_AF-A0A5E7JTM2-F1
#
_entry.id   AF-A0A5E7JTM2-F1
#
_cell.length_a   1.000
_cell.length_b   1.000
_cell.length_c   1.000
_cell.angle_alpha   90.00
_cell.angle_beta   90.00
_cell.angle_gamma   90.00
#
_symmetry.space_group_name_H-M   'P 1'
#
loop_
_entity.id
_entity.type
_entity.pdbx_description
1 polymer ?
#
loop_
_entity_poly.entity_id
_entity_poly.type
_entity_poly.pdbx_seq_one_letter_code
_entity_poly.pdbx_strand_id
1 'polypeptide(L)'
;MPITLQALFAPDRRALQFAIKTLIGGGVALWLALRWGLEQPAWALMTAFIVAQPLSGMVMQKGLARLCGTLVGTIMSVVFMGLFAQTPWLFLLALALWLGLCTASSTLLRSAWSYSFVLAGYTVAIIALPAINHPLTVFDQAVARCTEICLGIICATASSALLWPMRVERQLLDQARAAWQSGMNAARATLSGDGQARKGLLEILGRIVAVDAQRAHAWFEGALGRQRARAISGLSQKLLMLLRIARSVRRQWKQLEPQESAQLTPWMNEVVQALKVADSATLHALRLRLLDASHDPQISSAQSYCLVRLTLLMDTAMAATAALTAVEEGGEPLAPPKTLTPHRDLSLALVFGARSALAFLVVACFWLATAWPAASGAMLLTCVVCSLFASRENGAQIGMSFMRGIFLAIPAAFIVGQILLPQWSSFAMLCMGMGVPLFFGALGMAKPQIGATATSFCLHFIVLVAPLNQMKFDVANFFNSAQAMVIGVGAAVLAFHLLILRNPAWHGRRLLAATLDDLVRLTRRNLAGAESWFGGRMADRLLQLARHYPELPEPARSRWDDGLLGLDIGDELLHLRMSLAVAQVPVSAPQQRYLERLESVLKQGPGSGRGEALAEASETFVQTLYTLPPSDAVKLAQGAVLQLQNSWRAWCRQQEANHGLA
;
A
#
# COMPACT_ATOMS: atom_id res chain seq x y z
N MET A 1 -19.85 24.77 -11.83
CA MET A 1 -20.68 23.91 -10.94
C MET A 1 -19.75 23.21 -9.97
N PRO A 2 -20.08 23.11 -8.67
CA PRO A 2 -19.26 22.35 -7.73
C PRO A 2 -19.16 20.90 -8.23
N ILE A 3 -17.95 20.33 -8.19
CA ILE A 3 -17.59 19.03 -8.77
C ILE A 3 -18.50 17.89 -8.26
N THR A 4 -19.09 18.06 -7.07
CA THR A 4 -20.05 17.16 -6.45
C THR A 4 -21.38 17.04 -7.21
N LEU A 5 -21.91 18.15 -7.75
CA LEU A 5 -23.15 18.13 -8.53
C LEU A 5 -22.92 17.60 -9.94
N GLN A 6 -21.76 17.88 -10.55
CA GLN A 6 -21.39 17.29 -11.84
C GLN A 6 -21.33 15.76 -11.78
N ALA A 7 -20.82 15.20 -10.69
CA ALA A 7 -20.78 13.75 -10.49
C ALA A 7 -22.17 13.08 -10.51
N LEU A 8 -23.22 13.79 -10.08
CA LEU A 8 -24.58 13.27 -9.97
C LEU A 8 -25.42 13.55 -11.22
N PHE A 9 -25.28 14.75 -11.80
CA PHE A 9 -26.13 15.21 -12.90
C PHE A 9 -25.49 15.08 -14.29
N ALA A 10 -24.17 14.89 -14.37
CA ALA A 10 -23.45 14.60 -15.62
C ALA A 10 -22.45 13.43 -15.42
N PRO A 11 -22.93 12.21 -15.10
CA PRO A 11 -22.08 11.09 -14.79
C PRO A 11 -21.36 10.52 -16.02
N ASP A 12 -20.10 10.11 -15.83
CA ASP A 12 -19.36 9.38 -16.87
C ASP A 12 -20.02 8.03 -17.16
N ARG A 13 -19.91 7.55 -18.40
CA ARG A 13 -20.45 6.23 -18.81
C ARG A 13 -20.01 5.08 -17.89
N ARG A 14 -18.76 5.12 -17.40
CA ARG A 14 -18.22 4.11 -16.46
C ARG A 14 -18.88 4.18 -15.09
N ALA A 15 -19.18 5.37 -14.59
CA ALA A 15 -19.87 5.57 -13.32
C ALA A 15 -21.32 5.07 -13.39
N LEU A 16 -22.00 5.35 -14.51
CA LEU A 16 -23.35 4.85 -14.76
C LEU A 16 -23.39 3.31 -14.82
N GLN A 17 -22.46 2.70 -15.56
CA GLN A 17 -22.32 1.24 -15.61
C GLN A 17 -22.06 0.65 -14.22
N PHE A 18 -21.18 1.26 -13.42
CA PHE A 18 -20.90 0.82 -12.05
C PHE A 18 -22.15 0.88 -11.17
N ALA A 19 -22.89 1.99 -11.18
CA ALA A 19 -24.09 2.18 -10.37
C ALA A 19 -25.19 1.17 -10.71
N ILE A 20 -25.48 0.98 -12.01
CA ILE A 20 -26.50 0.04 -12.48
C ILE A 20 -26.17 -1.40 -12.06
N LYS A 21 -24.92 -1.84 -12.26
CA LYS A 21 -24.52 -3.21 -11.87
C LYS A 21 -24.59 -3.44 -10.37
N THR A 22 -24.21 -2.43 -9.58
CA THR A 22 -24.24 -2.50 -8.12
C THR A 22 -25.68 -2.63 -7.63
N LEU A 23 -26.60 -1.85 -8.20
CA LEU A 23 -28.04 -1.97 -7.90
C LEU A 23 -28.63 -3.30 -8.31
N ILE A 24 -28.34 -3.79 -9.52
CA ILE A 24 -28.87 -5.08 -9.99
C ILE A 24 -28.33 -6.21 -9.10
N GLY A 25 -27.02 -6.21 -8.81
CA GLY A 25 -26.41 -7.21 -7.93
C GLY A 25 -27.00 -7.17 -6.52
N GLY A 26 -27.16 -5.97 -5.95
CA GLY A 26 -27.77 -5.79 -4.63
C GLY A 26 -29.26 -6.14 -4.60
N GLY A 27 -30.03 -5.75 -5.61
CA GLY A 27 -31.45 -6.04 -5.73
C GLY A 27 -31.74 -7.53 -5.90
N VAL A 28 -30.94 -8.23 -6.72
CA VAL A 28 -31.03 -9.69 -6.85
C VAL A 28 -30.67 -10.38 -5.53
N ALA A 29 -29.63 -9.91 -4.82
CA ALA A 29 -29.27 -10.43 -3.50
C ALA A 29 -30.41 -10.25 -2.49
N LEU A 30 -31.01 -9.06 -2.45
CA LEU A 30 -32.15 -8.77 -1.58
C LEU A 30 -33.37 -9.64 -1.93
N TRP A 31 -33.67 -9.78 -3.22
CA TRP A 31 -34.79 -10.59 -3.69
C TRP A 31 -34.65 -12.06 -3.28
N LEU A 32 -33.48 -12.65 -3.52
CA LEU A 32 -33.19 -14.03 -3.12
C LEU A 32 -33.24 -14.20 -1.60
N ALA A 33 -32.68 -13.25 -0.85
CA ALA A 33 -32.67 -13.30 0.61
C ALA A 33 -34.09 -13.26 1.19
N LEU A 34 -34.94 -12.37 0.68
CA LEU A 34 -36.35 -12.29 1.07
C LEU A 34 -37.12 -13.56 0.65
N ARG A 35 -36.87 -14.08 -0.56
CA ARG A 35 -37.56 -15.26 -1.08
C ARG A 35 -37.21 -16.55 -0.34
N TRP A 36 -35.97 -16.67 0.14
CA TRP A 36 -35.53 -17.78 0.99
C TRP A 36 -35.85 -17.60 2.47
N GLY A 37 -36.41 -16.44 2.86
CA GLY A 37 -36.76 -16.17 4.25
C GLY A 37 -35.54 -16.07 5.17
N LEU A 38 -34.42 -15.53 4.68
CA LEU A 38 -33.25 -15.28 5.52
C LEU A 38 -33.57 -14.30 6.64
N GLU A 39 -32.91 -14.43 7.79
CA GLU A 39 -33.23 -13.68 9.01
C GLU A 39 -32.99 -12.17 8.86
N GLN A 40 -31.93 -11.76 8.17
CA GLN A 40 -31.44 -10.38 8.05
C GLN A 40 -31.04 -10.03 6.59
N PRO A 41 -32.00 -10.00 5.65
CA PRO A 41 -31.75 -9.85 4.21
C PRO A 41 -31.08 -8.51 3.84
N ALA A 42 -31.15 -7.50 4.71
CA ALA A 42 -30.40 -6.25 4.60
C ALA A 42 -28.88 -6.48 4.44
N TRP A 43 -28.30 -7.53 5.05
CA TRP A 43 -26.87 -7.79 4.95
C TRP A 43 -26.44 -8.37 3.61
N ALA A 44 -27.30 -9.10 2.92
CA ALA A 44 -27.03 -9.55 1.56
C ALA A 44 -26.91 -8.34 0.62
N LEU A 45 -27.86 -7.41 0.69
CA LEU A 45 -27.84 -6.15 -0.05
C LEU A 45 -26.61 -5.30 0.32
N MET A 46 -26.39 -5.08 1.62
CA MET A 46 -25.26 -4.28 2.11
C MET A 46 -23.92 -4.88 1.67
N THR A 47 -23.79 -6.21 1.73
CA THR A 47 -22.59 -6.90 1.29
C THR A 47 -22.30 -6.68 -0.19
N ALA A 48 -23.33 -6.75 -1.04
CA ALA A 48 -23.17 -6.46 -2.46
C ALA A 48 -22.61 -5.04 -2.71
N PHE A 49 -23.11 -4.04 -1.98
CA PHE A 49 -22.57 -2.68 -2.03
C PHE A 49 -21.16 -2.55 -1.46
N ILE A 50 -20.84 -3.29 -0.38
CA ILE A 50 -19.49 -3.27 0.21
C ILE A 50 -18.46 -3.85 -0.74
N VAL A 51 -18.77 -4.95 -1.43
CA VAL A 51 -17.82 -5.60 -2.34
C VAL A 51 -17.79 -4.97 -3.73
N ALA A 52 -18.77 -4.13 -4.06
CA ALA A 52 -18.82 -3.40 -5.32
C ALA A 52 -17.52 -2.64 -5.58
N GLN A 53 -16.92 -2.91 -6.74
CA GLN A 53 -15.71 -2.28 -7.24
C GLN A 53 -15.85 -2.09 -8.75
N PRO A 54 -15.15 -1.11 -9.36
CA PRO A 54 -15.22 -0.88 -10.80
C PRO A 54 -14.76 -2.07 -11.65
N LEU A 55 -13.76 -2.82 -11.17
CA LEU A 55 -13.16 -3.95 -11.90
C LEU A 55 -13.60 -5.27 -11.29
N SER A 56 -13.94 -6.25 -12.14
CA SER A 56 -14.51 -7.52 -11.70
C SER A 56 -13.55 -8.36 -10.84
N GLY A 57 -12.24 -8.37 -11.17
CA GLY A 57 -11.23 -9.03 -10.33
C GLY A 57 -11.13 -8.45 -8.91
N MET A 58 -11.36 -7.13 -8.76
CA MET A 58 -11.39 -6.49 -7.44
C MET A 58 -12.62 -6.87 -6.63
N VAL A 59 -13.78 -7.04 -7.28
CA VAL A 59 -15.01 -7.52 -6.61
C VAL A 59 -14.80 -8.91 -6.06
N MET A 60 -14.27 -9.83 -6.87
CA MET A 60 -14.01 -11.22 -6.46
C MET A 60 -13.02 -11.28 -5.30
N GLN A 61 -11.89 -10.57 -5.39
CA GLN A 61 -10.91 -10.57 -4.32
C GLN A 61 -11.46 -9.97 -3.02
N LYS A 62 -12.17 -8.83 -3.10
CA LYS A 62 -12.77 -8.18 -1.93
C LYS A 62 -13.88 -9.05 -1.34
N GLY A 63 -14.62 -9.78 -2.18
CA GLY A 63 -15.59 -10.79 -1.79
C GLY A 63 -14.95 -11.95 -1.04
N LEU A 64 -13.89 -12.56 -1.56
CA LEU A 64 -13.17 -13.63 -0.88
C LEU A 64 -12.55 -13.18 0.45
N ALA A 65 -11.92 -11.99 0.47
CA ALA A 65 -11.43 -11.41 1.71
C ALA A 65 -12.57 -11.18 2.73
N ARG A 66 -13.76 -10.79 2.24
CA ARG A 66 -14.95 -10.66 3.09
C ARG A 66 -15.42 -12.01 3.63
N LEU A 67 -15.44 -13.04 2.79
CA LEU A 67 -15.84 -14.38 3.20
C LEU A 67 -14.91 -14.91 4.29
N CYS A 68 -13.59 -14.89 4.07
CA CYS A 68 -12.60 -15.36 5.03
C CYS A 68 -12.69 -14.62 6.37
N GLY A 69 -12.78 -13.29 6.34
CA GLY A 69 -12.90 -12.50 7.57
C GLY A 69 -14.19 -12.78 8.33
N THR A 70 -15.30 -12.95 7.61
CA THR A 70 -16.60 -13.27 8.22
C THR A 70 -16.56 -14.64 8.88
N LEU A 71 -16.01 -15.67 8.23
CA LEU A 71 -15.91 -17.03 8.77
C LEU A 71 -15.09 -17.07 10.07
N VAL A 72 -13.95 -16.37 10.11
CA VAL A 72 -13.16 -16.28 11.35
C VAL A 72 -13.95 -15.52 12.42
N GLY A 73 -14.62 -14.43 12.05
CA GLY A 73 -15.44 -13.64 12.97
C GLY A 73 -16.64 -14.39 13.54
N THR A 74 -17.36 -15.17 12.73
CA THR A 74 -18.52 -15.98 13.17
C THR A 74 -18.08 -17.05 14.16
N ILE A 75 -17.00 -17.78 13.87
CA ILE A 75 -16.43 -18.79 14.78
C ILE A 75 -16.03 -18.12 16.11
N MET A 76 -15.30 -17.01 16.06
CA MET A 76 -14.88 -16.29 17.28
C MET A 76 -16.04 -15.69 18.07
N SER A 77 -17.14 -15.32 17.42
CA SER A 77 -18.36 -14.84 18.10
C SER A 77 -18.96 -15.93 18.99
N VAL A 78 -19.09 -17.15 18.44
CA VAL A 78 -19.61 -18.30 19.19
C VAL A 78 -18.66 -18.68 20.33
N VAL A 79 -17.35 -18.67 20.08
CA VAL A 79 -16.34 -18.96 21.12
C VAL A 79 -16.39 -17.92 22.24
N PHE A 80 -16.43 -16.63 21.92
CA PHE A 80 -16.47 -15.58 22.95
C PHE A 80 -17.77 -15.59 23.74
N MET A 81 -18.90 -15.85 23.06
CA MET A 81 -20.17 -16.02 23.75
C MET A 81 -20.14 -17.24 24.68
N GLY A 82 -19.61 -18.38 24.23
CA GLY A 82 -19.52 -19.59 25.06
C GLY A 82 -18.62 -19.43 26.29
N LEU A 83 -17.50 -18.70 26.16
CA LEU A 83 -16.50 -18.57 27.23
C LEU A 83 -16.75 -17.41 28.20
N PHE A 84 -17.33 -16.30 27.74
CA PHE A 84 -17.36 -15.06 28.51
C PHE A 84 -18.76 -14.45 28.70
N ALA A 85 -19.84 -15.04 28.15
CA ALA A 85 -21.19 -14.46 28.25
C ALA A 85 -21.68 -14.23 29.68
N GLN A 86 -21.15 -14.97 30.66
CA GLN A 86 -21.52 -14.85 32.07
C GLN A 86 -21.00 -13.54 32.70
N THR A 87 -19.97 -12.94 32.13
CA THR A 87 -19.25 -11.79 32.71
C THR A 87 -19.07 -10.67 31.67
N PRO A 88 -19.96 -9.64 31.65
CA PRO A 88 -19.95 -8.60 30.63
C PRO A 88 -18.61 -7.86 30.48
N TRP A 89 -17.92 -7.57 31.59
CA TRP A 89 -16.63 -6.88 31.56
C TRP A 89 -15.53 -7.70 30.87
N LEU A 90 -15.43 -8.99 31.18
CA LEU A 90 -14.45 -9.88 30.54
C LEU A 90 -14.77 -10.08 29.06
N PHE A 91 -16.06 -10.18 28.71
CA PHE A 91 -16.52 -10.29 27.33
C PHE A 91 -16.14 -9.06 26.49
N LEU A 92 -16.40 -7.85 27.01
CA LEU A 92 -16.04 -6.60 26.33
C LEU A 92 -14.51 -6.41 26.23
N LEU A 93 -13.76 -6.83 27.26
CA LEU A 93 -12.30 -6.82 27.21
C LEU A 93 -11.75 -7.80 26.17
N ALA A 94 -12.29 -9.02 26.10
CA ALA A 94 -11.90 -10.01 25.09
C ALA A 94 -12.18 -9.51 23.67
N LEU A 95 -13.35 -8.92 23.44
CA LEU A 95 -13.69 -8.25 22.18
C LEU A 95 -12.70 -7.13 21.83
N ALA A 96 -12.35 -6.28 22.80
CA ALA A 96 -11.41 -5.19 22.59
C ALA A 96 -10.01 -5.69 22.21
N LEU A 97 -9.51 -6.71 22.92
CA LEU A 97 -8.20 -7.32 22.65
C LEU A 97 -8.17 -7.97 21.27
N TRP A 98 -9.22 -8.73 20.91
CA TRP A 98 -9.37 -9.32 19.58
C TRP A 98 -9.41 -8.26 18.48
N LEU A 99 -10.20 -7.21 18.68
CA LEU A 99 -10.28 -6.08 17.74
C LEU A 99 -8.91 -5.41 17.57
N GLY A 100 -8.18 -5.20 18.66
CA GLY A 100 -6.83 -4.65 18.66
C GLY A 100 -5.85 -5.53 17.88
N LEU A 101 -5.85 -6.84 18.14
CA LEU A 101 -5.03 -7.83 17.44
C LEU A 101 -5.33 -7.87 15.94
N CYS A 102 -6.60 -7.92 15.56
CA CYS A 102 -7.04 -7.91 14.17
C CYS A 102 -6.65 -6.61 13.45
N THR A 103 -6.80 -5.47 14.11
CA THR A 103 -6.40 -4.16 13.56
C THR A 103 -4.88 -4.07 13.37
N ALA A 104 -4.10 -4.57 14.34
CA ALA A 104 -2.64 -4.64 14.23
C ALA A 104 -2.20 -5.56 13.09
N SER A 105 -2.78 -6.77 13.02
CA SER A 105 -2.50 -7.76 11.97
C SER A 105 -2.84 -7.23 10.58
N SER A 106 -3.97 -6.53 10.44
CA SER A 106 -4.36 -5.86 9.20
C SER A 106 -3.33 -4.80 8.77
N THR A 107 -2.87 -3.98 9.71
CA THR A 107 -1.86 -2.94 9.46
C THR A 107 -0.52 -3.53 9.02
N LEU A 108 -0.14 -4.70 9.55
CA LEU A 108 1.10 -5.40 9.19
C LEU A 108 1.09 -6.00 7.78
N LEU A 109 -0.03 -6.60 7.35
CA LEU A 109 -0.07 -7.36 6.11
C LEU A 109 -0.01 -6.47 4.86
N ARG A 110 -0.48 -5.21 4.93
CA ARG A 110 -0.49 -4.20 3.84
C ARG A 110 -0.83 -4.76 2.45
N SER A 111 -1.65 -5.80 2.40
CA SER A 111 -2.08 -6.49 1.19
C SER A 111 -3.58 -6.34 1.01
N ALA A 112 -4.11 -6.71 -0.16
CA ALA A 112 -5.56 -6.75 -0.37
C ALA A 112 -6.29 -7.68 0.63
N TRP A 113 -5.59 -8.64 1.24
CA TRP A 113 -6.12 -9.53 2.28
C TRP A 113 -6.18 -8.91 3.68
N SER A 114 -5.53 -7.76 3.90
CA SER A 114 -5.61 -7.02 5.17
C SER A 114 -7.04 -6.70 5.59
N TYR A 115 -7.94 -6.53 4.61
CA TYR A 115 -9.36 -6.32 4.81
C TYR A 115 -10.04 -7.48 5.57
N SER A 116 -9.60 -8.73 5.35
CA SER A 116 -10.14 -9.92 6.02
C SER A 116 -9.89 -9.87 7.54
N PHE A 117 -8.71 -9.40 7.97
CA PHE A 117 -8.39 -9.25 9.38
C PHE A 117 -9.26 -8.17 10.05
N VAL A 118 -9.45 -7.02 9.39
CA VAL A 118 -10.35 -5.97 9.89
C VAL A 118 -11.77 -6.53 10.09
N LEU A 119 -12.26 -7.23 9.08
CA LEU A 119 -13.59 -7.84 9.11
C LEU A 119 -13.71 -8.92 10.17
N ALA A 120 -12.71 -9.78 10.35
CA ALA A 120 -12.67 -10.75 11.43
C ALA A 120 -12.75 -10.09 12.81
N GLY A 121 -12.17 -8.90 12.98
CA GLY A 121 -12.30 -8.10 14.20
C GLY A 121 -13.74 -7.64 14.45
N TYR A 122 -14.27 -6.81 13.55
CA TYR A 122 -15.58 -6.17 13.80
C TYR A 122 -16.77 -7.12 13.63
N THR A 123 -16.64 -8.23 12.89
CA THR A 123 -17.73 -9.21 12.75
C THR A 123 -18.08 -9.83 14.09
N VAL A 124 -17.10 -10.02 14.98
CA VAL A 124 -17.38 -10.50 16.35
C VAL A 124 -18.28 -9.50 17.09
N ALA A 125 -18.01 -8.20 16.99
CA ALA A 125 -18.87 -7.19 17.58
C ALA A 125 -20.27 -7.15 16.94
N ILE A 126 -20.38 -7.35 15.62
CA ILE A 126 -21.66 -7.37 14.90
C ILE A 126 -22.58 -8.50 15.38
N ILE A 127 -22.05 -9.70 15.59
CA ILE A 127 -22.85 -10.87 16.00
C ILE A 127 -23.01 -10.93 17.51
N ALA A 128 -21.92 -10.69 18.25
CA ALA A 128 -21.90 -10.99 19.67
C ALA A 128 -22.55 -9.89 20.52
N LEU A 129 -22.50 -8.60 20.12
CA LEU A 129 -23.13 -7.52 20.90
C LEU A 129 -24.68 -7.62 20.94
N PRO A 130 -25.38 -7.85 19.82
CA PRO A 130 -26.84 -8.03 19.86
C PRO A 130 -27.27 -9.29 20.61
N ALA A 131 -26.43 -10.34 20.59
CA ALA A 131 -26.70 -11.61 21.26
C ALA A 131 -26.38 -11.61 22.77
N ILE A 132 -25.82 -10.54 23.36
CA ILE A 132 -25.49 -10.49 24.81
C ILE A 132 -26.70 -10.84 25.69
N ASN A 133 -27.88 -10.31 25.35
CA ASN A 133 -29.09 -10.53 26.14
C ASN A 133 -29.72 -11.91 25.88
N HIS A 134 -29.39 -12.54 24.75
CA HIS A 134 -29.88 -13.85 24.35
C HIS A 134 -28.75 -14.74 23.80
N PRO A 135 -27.80 -15.18 24.66
CA PRO A 135 -26.58 -15.87 24.22
C PRO A 135 -26.83 -17.11 23.36
N LEU A 136 -27.95 -17.80 23.59
CA LEU A 136 -28.32 -19.01 22.83
C LEU A 136 -28.57 -18.76 21.35
N THR A 137 -28.95 -17.53 20.97
CA THR A 137 -29.21 -17.16 19.57
C THR A 137 -27.95 -16.85 18.75
N VAL A 138 -26.77 -16.85 19.40
CA VAL A 138 -25.50 -16.47 18.74
C VAL A 138 -25.15 -17.36 17.56
N PHE A 139 -25.48 -18.66 17.64
CA PHE A 139 -25.20 -19.61 16.57
C PHE A 139 -26.07 -19.32 15.35
N ASP A 140 -27.37 -19.10 15.55
CA ASP A 140 -28.31 -18.78 14.46
C ASP A 140 -27.92 -17.47 13.78
N GLN A 141 -27.60 -16.43 14.56
CA GLN A 141 -27.10 -15.15 14.03
C GLN A 141 -25.79 -15.32 13.24
N ALA A 142 -24.89 -16.20 13.70
CA ALA A 142 -23.65 -16.49 13.01
C ALA A 142 -23.88 -17.23 11.67
N VAL A 143 -24.81 -18.18 11.64
CA VAL A 143 -25.20 -18.91 10.42
C VAL A 143 -25.88 -17.96 9.43
N ALA A 144 -26.88 -17.19 9.87
CA ALA A 144 -27.56 -16.18 9.06
C ALA A 144 -26.56 -15.20 8.44
N ARG A 145 -25.61 -14.72 9.24
CA ARG A 145 -24.56 -13.82 8.77
C ARG A 145 -23.70 -14.44 7.67
N CYS A 146 -23.34 -15.71 7.82
CA CYS A 146 -22.53 -16.41 6.82
C CYS A 146 -23.30 -16.60 5.51
N THR A 147 -24.55 -17.05 5.57
CA THR A 147 -25.36 -17.34 4.37
C THR A 147 -25.68 -16.08 3.59
N GLU A 148 -26.05 -14.99 4.27
CA GLU A 148 -26.38 -13.69 3.66
C GLU A 148 -25.17 -13.02 3.02
N ILE A 149 -24.00 -13.09 3.68
CA ILE A 149 -22.75 -12.55 3.12
C ILE A 149 -22.34 -13.35 1.89
N CYS A 150 -22.41 -14.68 1.94
CA CYS A 150 -22.15 -15.54 0.77
C CYS A 150 -23.07 -15.17 -0.40
N LEU A 151 -24.37 -15.04 -0.14
CA LEU A 151 -25.35 -14.67 -1.16
C LEU A 151 -25.04 -13.31 -1.78
N GLY A 152 -24.78 -12.29 -0.95
CA GLY A 152 -24.40 -10.95 -1.41
C GLY A 152 -23.13 -10.94 -2.27
N ILE A 153 -22.11 -11.73 -1.88
CA ILE A 153 -20.87 -11.86 -2.66
C ILE A 153 -21.13 -12.54 -4.01
N ILE A 154 -21.90 -13.63 -4.03
CA ILE A 154 -22.21 -14.38 -5.26
C ILE A 154 -22.98 -13.47 -6.22
N CYS A 155 -24.03 -12.78 -5.77
CA CYS A 155 -24.83 -11.89 -6.61
C CYS A 155 -24.02 -10.69 -7.13
N ALA A 156 -23.18 -10.07 -6.31
CA ALA A 156 -22.33 -8.95 -6.74
C ALA A 156 -21.23 -9.39 -7.71
N THR A 157 -20.64 -10.57 -7.49
CA THR A 157 -19.64 -11.13 -8.39
C THR A 157 -20.28 -11.49 -9.73
N ALA A 158 -21.45 -12.15 -9.71
CA ALA A 158 -22.22 -12.49 -10.90
C ALA A 158 -22.63 -11.24 -11.69
N SER A 159 -23.18 -10.21 -11.04
CA SER A 159 -23.57 -8.97 -11.72
C SER A 159 -22.36 -8.26 -12.33
N SER A 160 -21.22 -8.22 -11.64
CA SER A 160 -19.98 -7.63 -12.17
C SER A 160 -19.35 -8.44 -13.30
N ALA A 161 -19.51 -9.77 -13.31
CA ALA A 161 -18.97 -10.65 -14.35
C ALA A 161 -19.84 -10.67 -15.61
N LEU A 162 -21.17 -10.66 -15.47
CA LEU A 162 -22.13 -10.79 -16.57
C LEU A 162 -22.42 -9.46 -17.26
N LEU A 163 -22.56 -8.38 -16.49
CA LEU A 163 -22.90 -7.07 -17.04
C LEU A 163 -21.60 -6.31 -17.35
N TRP A 164 -21.38 -5.91 -18.61
CA TRP A 164 -20.23 -5.12 -19.09
C TRP A 164 -18.87 -5.42 -18.41
N PRO A 165 -18.31 -6.63 -18.50
CA PRO A 165 -17.09 -6.99 -17.78
C PRO A 165 -15.93 -6.04 -18.11
N MET A 166 -15.48 -5.26 -17.13
CA MET A 166 -14.26 -4.46 -17.23
C MET A 166 -13.11 -5.26 -16.64
N ARG A 167 -12.24 -5.78 -17.51
CA ARG A 167 -11.07 -6.57 -17.13
C ARG A 167 -9.95 -5.64 -16.67
N VAL A 168 -9.32 -5.98 -15.54
CA VAL A 168 -8.15 -5.29 -14.95
C VAL A 168 -7.00 -5.28 -15.97
N GLU A 169 -6.93 -6.31 -16.82
CA GLU A 169 -5.99 -6.48 -17.93
C GLU A 169 -5.66 -5.21 -18.74
N ARG A 170 -6.66 -4.50 -19.28
CA ARG A 170 -6.43 -3.30 -20.13
C ARG A 170 -5.85 -2.15 -19.31
N GLN A 171 -6.35 -1.97 -18.09
CA GLN A 171 -5.87 -0.91 -17.20
C GLN A 171 -4.44 -1.16 -16.71
N LEU A 172 -4.07 -2.43 -16.49
CA LEU A 172 -2.70 -2.80 -16.12
C LEU A 172 -1.71 -2.52 -17.23
N LEU A 173 -2.08 -2.74 -18.49
CA LEU A 173 -1.23 -2.41 -19.64
C LEU A 173 -0.94 -0.91 -19.70
N ASP A 174 -1.99 -0.08 -19.64
CA ASP A 174 -1.84 1.37 -19.67
C ASP A 174 -1.00 1.87 -18.49
N GLN A 175 -1.21 1.31 -17.30
CA GLN A 175 -0.42 1.64 -16.11
C GLN A 175 1.03 1.16 -16.21
N ALA A 176 1.29 -0.02 -16.79
CA ALA A 176 2.63 -0.54 -17.00
C ALA A 176 3.41 0.33 -17.99
N ARG A 177 2.79 0.71 -19.12
CA ARG A 177 3.38 1.67 -20.08
C ARG A 177 3.67 3.00 -19.43
N ALA A 178 2.70 3.54 -18.68
CA ALA A 178 2.85 4.82 -17.98
C ALA A 178 3.95 4.78 -16.90
N ALA A 179 4.13 3.64 -16.21
CA ALA A 179 5.21 3.44 -15.24
C ALA A 179 6.56 3.33 -15.94
N TRP A 180 6.65 2.57 -17.04
CA TRP A 180 7.86 2.43 -17.84
C TRP A 180 8.31 3.77 -18.43
N GLN A 181 7.39 4.51 -19.05
CA GLN A 181 7.68 5.82 -19.64
C GLN A 181 8.14 6.83 -18.58
N SER A 182 7.47 6.86 -17.41
CA SER A 182 7.93 7.66 -16.28
C SER A 182 9.32 7.24 -15.80
N GLY A 183 9.70 5.97 -15.94
CA GLY A 183 11.01 5.47 -15.48
C GLY A 183 12.14 5.84 -16.39
N MET A 184 11.94 5.71 -17.69
CA MET A 184 12.88 6.21 -18.68
C MET A 184 13.07 7.72 -18.53
N ASN A 185 11.98 8.47 -18.36
CA ASN A 185 12.03 9.91 -18.14
C ASN A 185 12.73 10.30 -16.82
N ALA A 186 12.46 9.59 -15.72
CA ALA A 186 13.07 9.88 -14.42
C ALA A 186 14.57 9.51 -14.40
N ALA A 187 14.96 8.40 -15.03
CA ALA A 187 16.37 8.04 -15.21
C ALA A 187 17.10 9.13 -16.02
N ARG A 188 16.52 9.55 -17.14
CA ARG A 188 17.04 10.65 -17.97
C ARG A 188 17.17 11.97 -17.20
N ALA A 189 16.15 12.37 -16.46
CA ALA A 189 16.17 13.61 -15.66
C ALA A 189 17.22 13.55 -14.54
N THR A 190 17.47 12.37 -13.99
CA THR A 190 18.53 12.15 -12.99
C THR A 190 19.91 12.35 -13.60
N LEU A 191 20.14 11.84 -14.81
CA LEU A 191 21.41 12.00 -15.52
C LEU A 191 21.68 13.45 -15.93
N SER A 192 20.66 14.16 -16.43
CA SER A 192 20.78 15.57 -16.83
C SER A 192 20.98 16.52 -15.64
N GLY A 193 20.76 16.06 -14.40
CA GLY A 193 20.92 16.88 -13.21
C GLY A 193 19.83 17.94 -13.02
N ASP A 194 18.66 17.74 -13.62
CA ASP A 194 17.53 18.66 -13.51
C ASP A 194 17.08 18.79 -12.04
N GLY A 195 16.78 20.01 -11.58
CA GLY A 195 16.18 20.26 -10.27
C GLY A 195 14.85 19.51 -10.07
N GLN A 196 14.21 19.09 -11.17
CA GLN A 196 13.00 18.24 -11.14
C GLN A 196 13.26 16.75 -10.87
N ALA A 197 14.52 16.28 -10.84
CA ALA A 197 14.85 14.85 -10.66
C ALA A 197 14.23 14.24 -9.40
N ARG A 198 14.10 15.04 -8.33
CA ARG A 198 13.45 14.61 -7.10
C ARG A 198 11.95 14.37 -7.26
N LYS A 199 11.25 15.29 -7.94
CA LYS A 199 9.81 15.16 -8.21
C LYS A 199 9.55 13.96 -9.12
N GLY A 200 10.40 13.78 -10.14
CA GLY A 200 10.37 12.61 -11.03
C GLY A 200 10.56 11.29 -10.28
N LEU A 201 11.51 11.21 -9.34
CA LEU A 201 11.75 10.02 -8.51
C LEU A 201 10.53 9.66 -7.65
N LEU A 202 9.89 10.65 -7.02
CA LEU A 202 8.70 10.41 -6.21
C LEU A 202 7.52 9.94 -7.03
N GLU A 203 7.31 10.57 -8.19
CA GLU A 203 6.25 10.19 -9.10
C GLU A 203 6.41 8.74 -9.55
N ILE A 204 7.61 8.33 -9.94
CA ILE A 204 7.83 6.94 -10.34
C ILE A 204 7.72 5.95 -9.18
N LEU A 205 8.30 6.23 -8.01
CA LEU A 205 8.15 5.34 -6.86
C LEU A 205 6.66 5.12 -6.54
N GLY A 206 5.87 6.20 -6.60
CA GLY A 206 4.42 6.14 -6.43
C GLY A 206 3.73 5.28 -7.48
N ARG A 207 4.10 5.44 -8.76
CA ARG A 207 3.57 4.63 -9.87
C ARG A 207 3.96 3.14 -9.75
N ILE A 208 5.22 2.83 -9.43
CA ILE A 208 5.70 1.46 -9.23
C ILE A 208 4.92 0.78 -8.10
N VAL A 209 4.77 1.44 -6.95
CA VAL A 209 4.00 0.89 -5.83
C VAL A 209 2.51 0.77 -6.15
N ALA A 210 1.94 1.71 -6.90
CA ALA A 210 0.55 1.64 -7.33
C ALA A 210 0.31 0.44 -8.28
N VAL A 211 1.22 0.22 -9.23
CA VAL A 211 1.16 -0.90 -10.17
C VAL A 211 1.37 -2.24 -9.45
N ASP A 212 2.34 -2.35 -8.53
CA ASP A 212 2.57 -3.56 -7.73
C ASP A 212 1.38 -3.89 -6.81
N ALA A 213 0.66 -2.87 -6.31
CA ALA A 213 -0.56 -3.07 -5.54
C ALA A 213 -1.70 -3.64 -6.40
N GLN A 214 -1.85 -3.19 -7.65
CA GLN A 214 -2.89 -3.68 -8.57
C GLN A 214 -2.67 -5.13 -9.01
N ARG A 215 -1.43 -5.61 -8.99
CA ARG A 215 -1.06 -7.01 -9.28
C ARG A 215 -1.94 -8.03 -8.54
N ALA A 216 -2.23 -7.77 -7.27
CA ALA A 216 -2.98 -8.71 -6.44
C ALA A 216 -4.39 -8.96 -6.96
N HIS A 217 -4.98 -7.99 -7.66
CA HIS A 217 -6.31 -8.08 -8.27
C HIS A 217 -6.29 -8.89 -9.57
N ALA A 218 -5.22 -8.76 -10.36
CA ALA A 218 -5.04 -9.44 -11.64
C ALA A 218 -4.98 -10.98 -11.51
N TRP A 219 -4.53 -11.46 -10.34
CA TRP A 219 -4.43 -12.90 -10.05
C TRP A 219 -5.77 -13.65 -10.21
N PHE A 220 -6.90 -12.96 -9.95
CA PHE A 220 -8.24 -13.53 -9.99
C PHE A 220 -8.88 -13.53 -11.39
N GLU A 221 -8.17 -13.06 -12.44
CA GLU A 221 -8.67 -13.00 -13.81
C GLU A 221 -8.27 -14.19 -14.69
N GLY A 222 -7.73 -15.27 -14.11
CA GLY A 222 -7.35 -16.50 -14.82
C GLY A 222 -5.85 -16.62 -15.11
N ALA A 223 -5.46 -17.53 -16.02
CA ALA A 223 -4.05 -17.85 -16.27
C ALA A 223 -3.25 -16.66 -16.83
N LEU A 224 -3.78 -15.98 -17.85
CA LEU A 224 -3.17 -14.78 -18.45
C LEU A 224 -3.02 -13.63 -17.43
N GLY A 225 -4.03 -13.43 -16.57
CA GLY A 225 -3.97 -12.44 -15.48
C GLY A 225 -2.84 -12.73 -14.48
N ARG A 226 -2.62 -14.01 -14.13
CA ARG A 226 -1.50 -14.43 -13.28
C ARG A 226 -0.13 -14.23 -13.93
N GLN A 227 -0.01 -14.49 -15.23
CA GLN A 227 1.23 -14.27 -15.98
C GLN A 227 1.59 -12.79 -16.02
N ARG A 228 0.63 -11.93 -16.37
CA ARG A 228 0.81 -10.47 -16.36
C ARG A 228 1.12 -9.94 -14.97
N ALA A 229 0.49 -10.46 -13.93
CA ALA A 229 0.81 -10.12 -12.54
C ALA A 229 2.29 -10.40 -12.20
N ARG A 230 2.84 -11.54 -12.65
CA ARG A 230 4.26 -11.88 -12.46
C ARG A 230 5.15 -10.93 -13.28
N ALA A 231 4.82 -10.70 -14.55
CA ALA A 231 5.58 -9.80 -15.43
C ALA A 231 5.65 -8.37 -14.88
N ILE A 232 4.55 -7.86 -14.31
CA ILE A 232 4.49 -6.54 -13.65
C ILE A 232 5.45 -6.43 -12.46
N SER A 233 5.62 -7.52 -11.71
CA SER A 233 6.58 -7.56 -10.60
C SER A 233 8.01 -7.42 -11.12
N GLY A 234 8.30 -8.08 -12.25
CA GLY A 234 9.57 -7.95 -12.97
C GLY A 234 9.80 -6.53 -13.45
N LEU A 235 8.81 -5.92 -14.10
CA LEU A 235 8.88 -4.53 -14.55
C LEU A 235 9.15 -3.57 -13.39
N SER A 236 8.42 -3.72 -12.29
CA SER A 236 8.59 -2.90 -11.07
C SER A 236 10.01 -3.00 -10.50
N GLN A 237 10.58 -4.22 -10.45
CA GLN A 237 11.96 -4.43 -10.03
C GLN A 237 12.96 -3.76 -11.00
N LYS A 238 12.81 -3.95 -12.32
CA LYS A 238 13.73 -3.37 -13.32
C LYS A 238 13.68 -1.85 -13.35
N LEU A 239 12.51 -1.24 -13.18
CA LEU A 239 12.38 0.22 -13.08
C LEU A 239 13.04 0.77 -11.81
N LEU A 240 12.92 0.09 -10.66
CA LEU A 240 13.66 0.48 -9.46
C LEU A 240 15.18 0.36 -9.66
N MET A 241 15.64 -0.72 -10.31
CA MET A 241 17.05 -0.93 -10.62
C MET A 241 17.59 0.17 -11.54
N LEU A 242 16.86 0.50 -12.60
CA LEU A 242 17.18 1.58 -13.54
C LEU A 242 17.37 2.92 -12.82
N LEU A 243 16.45 3.29 -11.93
CA LEU A 243 16.54 4.54 -11.17
C LEU A 243 17.76 4.56 -10.24
N ARG A 244 18.05 3.45 -9.58
CA ARG A 244 19.21 3.33 -8.68
C ARG A 244 20.53 3.47 -9.44
N ILE A 245 20.65 2.80 -10.59
CA ILE A 245 21.84 2.92 -11.44
C ILE A 245 21.96 4.33 -12.02
N ALA A 246 20.87 4.96 -12.47
CA ALA A 246 20.91 6.34 -12.97
C ALA A 246 21.41 7.32 -11.89
N ARG A 247 20.97 7.12 -10.64
CA ARG A 247 21.48 7.88 -9.49
C ARG A 247 22.95 7.59 -9.20
N SER A 248 23.35 6.31 -9.26
CA SER A 248 24.76 5.92 -9.09
C SER A 248 25.66 6.58 -10.12
N VAL A 249 25.28 6.54 -11.40
CA VAL A 249 25.99 7.21 -12.50
C VAL A 249 26.09 8.71 -12.23
N ARG A 250 24.98 9.37 -11.86
CA ARG A 250 25.01 10.81 -11.57
C ARG A 250 25.90 11.16 -10.37
N ARG A 251 25.95 10.31 -9.35
CA ARG A 251 26.84 10.48 -8.19
C ARG A 251 28.31 10.37 -8.61
N GLN A 252 28.65 9.36 -9.40
CA GLN A 252 30.00 9.17 -9.92
C GLN A 252 30.42 10.32 -10.83
N TRP A 253 29.50 10.78 -11.68
CA TRP A 253 29.73 11.94 -12.54
C TRP A 253 30.14 13.20 -11.76
N LYS A 254 29.53 13.43 -10.59
CA LYS A 254 29.87 14.56 -9.72
C LYS A 254 31.24 14.45 -9.05
N GLN A 255 31.85 13.26 -9.06
CA GLN A 255 33.16 13.00 -8.45
C GLN A 255 34.29 13.02 -9.48
N LEU A 256 33.98 13.04 -10.77
CA LEU A 256 34.96 13.19 -11.84
C LEU A 256 35.58 14.58 -11.82
N GLU A 257 36.83 14.67 -12.22
CA GLU A 257 37.49 15.95 -12.44
C GLU A 257 36.83 16.69 -13.63
N PRO A 258 36.92 18.03 -13.69
CA PRO A 258 36.30 18.81 -14.77
C PRO A 258 36.72 18.34 -16.17
N GLN A 259 37.99 17.98 -16.36
CA GLN A 259 38.52 17.48 -17.63
C GLN A 259 37.96 16.11 -17.98
N GLU A 260 37.90 15.19 -17.01
CA GLU A 260 37.34 13.85 -17.19
C GLU A 260 35.84 13.91 -17.56
N SER A 261 35.09 14.78 -16.88
CA SER A 261 33.67 14.98 -17.13
C SER A 261 33.39 15.58 -18.52
N ALA A 262 34.27 16.47 -18.99
CA ALA A 262 34.18 17.05 -20.33
C ALA A 262 34.36 15.98 -21.42
N GLN A 263 35.34 15.08 -21.24
CA GLN A 263 35.58 13.96 -22.17
C GLN A 263 34.42 12.97 -22.22
N LEU A 264 33.74 12.73 -21.10
CA LEU A 264 32.59 11.82 -21.05
C LEU A 264 31.25 12.47 -21.47
N THR A 265 31.20 13.80 -21.60
CA THR A 265 29.94 14.54 -21.89
C THR A 265 29.22 14.05 -23.16
N PRO A 266 29.93 13.74 -24.27
CA PRO A 266 29.29 13.16 -25.45
C PRO A 266 28.57 11.84 -25.14
N TRP A 267 29.22 10.93 -24.40
CA TRP A 267 28.63 9.66 -23.99
C TRP A 267 27.38 9.85 -23.12
N MET A 268 27.42 10.79 -22.17
CA MET A 268 26.25 11.13 -21.35
C MET A 268 25.08 11.63 -22.21
N ASN A 269 25.34 12.47 -23.20
CA ASN A 269 24.32 12.99 -24.10
C ASN A 269 23.72 11.88 -24.98
N GLU A 270 24.54 10.99 -25.53
CA GLU A 270 24.07 9.82 -26.27
C GLU A 270 23.19 8.92 -25.41
N VAL A 271 23.58 8.65 -24.17
CA VAL A 271 22.79 7.85 -23.22
C VAL A 271 21.45 8.51 -22.90
N VAL A 272 21.45 9.82 -22.66
CA VAL A 272 20.22 10.60 -22.42
C VAL A 272 19.28 10.56 -23.62
N GLN A 273 19.80 10.57 -24.84
CA GLN A 273 18.99 10.41 -26.06
C GLN A 273 18.52 8.96 -26.26
N ALA A 274 19.37 7.98 -26.00
CA ALA A 274 19.01 6.57 -26.09
C ALA A 274 17.88 6.21 -25.11
N LEU A 275 17.88 6.76 -23.89
CA LEU A 275 16.76 6.62 -22.93
C LEU A 275 15.49 7.35 -23.36
N LYS A 276 15.58 8.39 -24.21
CA LYS A 276 14.41 9.10 -24.75
C LYS A 276 13.72 8.28 -25.84
N VAL A 277 14.49 7.65 -26.72
CA VAL A 277 13.96 6.77 -27.77
C VAL A 277 13.54 5.43 -27.18
N ALA A 278 14.36 4.89 -26.26
CA ALA A 278 14.18 3.64 -25.53
C ALA A 278 13.95 2.40 -26.41
N ASP A 279 14.51 2.42 -27.62
CA ASP A 279 14.56 1.30 -28.57
C ASP A 279 15.65 0.29 -28.18
N SER A 280 15.34 -1.01 -28.27
CA SER A 280 16.26 -2.09 -27.94
C SER A 280 17.50 -2.11 -28.82
N ALA A 281 17.40 -1.79 -30.11
CA ALA A 281 18.55 -1.82 -31.03
C ALA A 281 19.54 -0.69 -30.69
N THR A 282 19.03 0.53 -30.49
CA THR A 282 19.80 1.71 -30.09
C THR A 282 20.49 1.49 -28.74
N LEU A 283 19.76 0.96 -27.74
CA LEU A 283 20.32 0.67 -26.43
C LEU A 283 21.43 -0.38 -26.50
N HIS A 284 21.25 -1.45 -27.30
CA HIS A 284 22.24 -2.49 -27.46
C HIS A 284 23.51 -2.02 -28.18
N ALA A 285 23.35 -1.24 -29.25
CA ALA A 285 24.48 -0.66 -29.99
C ALA A 285 25.30 0.29 -29.11
N LEU A 286 24.64 1.15 -28.31
CA LEU A 286 25.33 2.06 -27.40
C LEU A 286 26.01 1.31 -26.25
N ARG A 287 25.38 0.26 -25.72
CA ARG A 287 25.96 -0.62 -24.70
C ARG A 287 27.32 -1.18 -25.14
N LEU A 288 27.42 -1.71 -26.36
CA LEU A 288 28.69 -2.26 -26.88
C LEU A 288 29.77 -1.18 -26.96
N ARG A 289 29.45 -0.01 -27.53
CA ARG A 289 30.37 1.13 -27.62
C ARG A 289 30.86 1.64 -26.25
N LEU A 290 29.97 1.71 -25.26
CA LEU A 290 30.31 2.11 -23.90
C LEU A 290 31.23 1.09 -23.22
N LEU A 291 30.99 -0.20 -23.44
CA LEU A 291 31.84 -1.27 -22.91
C LEU A 291 33.24 -1.19 -23.53
N ASP A 292 33.35 -1.09 -24.85
CA ASP A 292 34.64 -0.96 -25.54
C ASP A 292 35.41 0.28 -25.06
N ALA A 293 34.72 1.42 -24.94
CA ALA A 293 35.32 2.64 -24.41
C ALA A 293 35.78 2.51 -22.95
N SER A 294 35.12 1.67 -22.15
CA SER A 294 35.50 1.43 -20.75
C SER A 294 36.81 0.65 -20.59
N HIS A 295 37.23 -0.07 -21.64
CA HIS A 295 38.47 -0.84 -21.70
C HIS A 295 39.64 -0.07 -22.29
N ASP A 296 39.45 1.18 -22.70
CA ASP A 296 40.53 2.02 -23.21
C ASP A 296 41.64 2.20 -22.15
N PRO A 297 42.91 1.85 -22.44
CA PRO A 297 44.00 2.03 -21.50
C PRO A 297 44.35 3.49 -21.22
N GLN A 298 43.87 4.45 -22.03
CA GLN A 298 44.18 5.88 -21.89
C GLN A 298 43.28 6.61 -20.90
N ILE A 299 42.15 6.02 -20.49
CA ILE A 299 41.19 6.66 -19.58
C ILE A 299 41.50 6.33 -18.12
N SER A 300 41.12 7.23 -17.21
CA SER A 300 41.32 7.03 -15.78
C SER A 300 40.43 5.90 -15.24
N SER A 301 40.79 5.35 -14.07
CA SER A 301 39.95 4.34 -13.39
C SER A 301 38.54 4.88 -13.05
N ALA A 302 38.43 6.18 -12.75
CA ALA A 302 37.15 6.83 -12.47
C ALA A 302 36.28 6.96 -13.74
N GLN A 303 36.90 7.30 -14.88
CA GLN A 303 36.22 7.34 -16.18
C GLN A 303 35.75 5.95 -16.62
N SER A 304 36.63 4.94 -16.54
CA SER A 304 36.31 3.54 -16.85
C SER A 304 35.13 3.06 -16.00
N TYR A 305 35.16 3.32 -14.69
CA TYR A 305 34.07 2.95 -13.78
C TYR A 305 32.74 3.64 -14.12
N CYS A 306 32.78 4.93 -14.48
CA CYS A 306 31.59 5.67 -14.93
C CYS A 306 31.01 5.09 -16.23
N LEU A 307 31.87 4.73 -17.20
CA LEU A 307 31.46 4.10 -18.45
C LEU A 307 30.83 2.73 -18.23
N VAL A 308 31.42 1.87 -17.38
CA VAL A 308 30.81 0.56 -17.06
C VAL A 308 29.44 0.73 -16.38
N ARG A 309 29.25 1.78 -15.56
CA ARG A 309 27.96 2.07 -14.92
C ARG A 309 26.92 2.60 -15.92
N LEU A 310 27.35 3.35 -16.94
CA LEU A 310 26.51 3.70 -18.09
C LEU A 310 26.14 2.44 -18.89
N THR A 311 27.05 1.49 -19.09
CA THR A 311 26.76 0.19 -19.73
C THR A 311 25.71 -0.59 -18.96
N LEU A 312 25.85 -0.68 -17.63
CA LEU A 312 24.85 -1.32 -16.76
C LEU A 312 23.49 -0.61 -16.80
N LEU A 313 23.49 0.71 -16.99
CA LEU A 313 22.24 1.47 -17.18
C LEU A 313 21.54 1.06 -18.48
N MET A 314 22.28 0.83 -19.57
CA MET A 314 21.72 0.33 -20.83
C MET A 314 21.17 -1.09 -20.66
N ASP A 315 21.90 -1.98 -20.00
CA ASP A 315 21.43 -3.35 -19.71
C ASP A 315 20.11 -3.34 -18.93
N THR A 316 19.99 -2.46 -17.93
CA THR A 316 18.76 -2.35 -17.13
C THR A 316 17.61 -1.64 -17.84
N ALA A 317 17.91 -0.68 -18.72
CA ALA A 317 16.90 -0.08 -19.60
C ALA A 317 16.33 -1.13 -20.57
N MET A 318 17.19 -1.92 -21.22
CA MET A 318 16.78 -3.04 -22.09
C MET A 318 15.95 -4.06 -21.30
N ALA A 319 16.39 -4.44 -20.10
CA ALA A 319 15.65 -5.39 -19.26
C ALA A 319 14.28 -4.85 -18.83
N ALA A 320 14.16 -3.53 -18.59
CA ALA A 320 12.87 -2.89 -18.30
C ALA A 320 11.95 -2.87 -19.53
N THR A 321 12.48 -2.63 -20.74
CA THR A 321 11.73 -2.71 -21.99
C THR A 321 11.27 -4.14 -22.27
N ALA A 322 12.13 -5.14 -22.12
CA ALA A 322 11.76 -6.55 -22.25
C ALA A 322 10.69 -6.97 -21.22
N ALA A 323 10.78 -6.44 -19.99
CA ALA A 323 9.76 -6.68 -18.97
C ALA A 323 8.41 -6.05 -19.33
N LEU A 324 8.40 -4.87 -19.98
CA LEU A 324 7.17 -4.27 -20.51
C LEU A 324 6.57 -5.14 -21.61
N THR A 325 7.38 -5.58 -22.58
CA THR A 325 6.93 -6.49 -23.65
C THR A 325 6.33 -7.77 -23.10
N ALA A 326 6.93 -8.36 -22.06
CA ALA A 326 6.38 -9.54 -21.38
C ALA A 326 5.00 -9.26 -20.73
N VAL A 327 4.77 -8.05 -20.22
CA VAL A 327 3.45 -7.64 -19.71
C VAL A 327 2.44 -7.50 -20.87
N GLU A 328 2.85 -6.96 -22.01
CA GLU A 328 2.00 -6.76 -23.19
C GLU A 328 1.59 -8.07 -23.86
N GLU A 329 2.55 -8.97 -24.04
CA GLU A 329 2.35 -10.28 -24.67
C GLU A 329 1.76 -11.31 -23.70
N GLY A 330 1.81 -11.05 -22.39
CA GLY A 330 1.43 -12.03 -21.37
C GLY A 330 2.42 -13.19 -21.23
N GLY A 331 3.67 -12.99 -21.66
CA GLY A 331 4.73 -14.00 -21.58
C GLY A 331 5.10 -14.35 -20.13
N GLU A 332 5.48 -15.60 -19.89
CA GLU A 332 6.08 -15.99 -18.61
C GLU A 332 7.52 -15.46 -18.54
N PRO A 333 7.90 -14.74 -17.48
CA PRO A 333 9.30 -14.41 -17.25
C PRO A 333 10.14 -15.70 -17.12
N LEU A 334 11.30 -15.75 -17.78
CA LEU A 334 12.27 -16.87 -17.72
C LEU A 334 12.63 -17.31 -16.28
N ALA A 335 12.54 -16.39 -15.31
CA ALA A 335 12.57 -16.69 -13.89
C ALA A 335 11.50 -15.87 -13.17
N PRO A 336 10.69 -16.45 -12.26
CA PRO A 336 9.67 -15.70 -11.55
C PRO A 336 10.34 -14.63 -10.67
N PRO A 337 10.15 -13.33 -10.95
CA PRO A 337 10.77 -12.27 -10.18
C PRO A 337 10.22 -12.30 -8.75
N LYS A 338 11.12 -12.22 -7.75
CA LYS A 338 10.72 -12.10 -6.33
C LYS A 338 10.04 -10.75 -6.13
N THR A 339 8.85 -10.76 -5.55
CA THR A 339 8.05 -9.55 -5.32
C THR A 339 8.76 -8.56 -4.40
N LEU A 340 8.48 -7.27 -4.59
CA LEU A 340 9.00 -6.21 -3.72
C LEU A 340 8.50 -6.44 -2.29
N THR A 341 9.42 -6.54 -1.34
CA THR A 341 9.05 -6.73 0.07
C THR A 341 8.65 -5.37 0.67
N PRO A 342 7.44 -5.20 1.21
CA PRO A 342 7.05 -3.95 1.87
C PRO A 342 7.72 -3.80 3.24
N HIS A 343 7.88 -2.57 3.72
CA HIS A 343 8.30 -2.33 5.09
C HIS A 343 7.13 -2.61 6.05
N ARG A 344 7.41 -3.46 7.05
CA ARG A 344 6.46 -3.82 8.11
C ARG A 344 6.91 -3.22 9.44
N ASP A 345 6.01 -2.50 10.08
CA ASP A 345 6.23 -1.84 11.36
C ASP A 345 5.29 -2.41 12.43
N LEU A 346 5.81 -3.34 13.24
CA LEU A 346 5.05 -4.03 14.28
C LEU A 346 4.60 -3.08 15.40
N SER A 347 5.48 -2.21 15.85
CA SER A 347 5.16 -1.22 16.88
C SER A 347 4.03 -0.30 16.45
N LEU A 348 4.06 0.23 15.22
CA LEU A 348 2.98 1.07 14.72
C LEU A 348 1.66 0.30 14.59
N ALA A 349 1.73 -0.96 14.14
CA ALA A 349 0.57 -1.82 14.07
C ALA A 349 -0.07 -2.08 15.45
N LEU A 350 0.74 -2.40 16.47
CA LEU A 350 0.26 -2.58 17.84
C LEU A 350 -0.36 -1.31 18.40
N VAL A 351 0.26 -0.17 18.14
CA VAL A 351 -0.25 1.15 18.53
C VAL A 351 -1.62 1.45 17.90
N PHE A 352 -1.79 1.16 16.60
CA PHE A 352 -3.09 1.31 15.94
C PHE A 352 -4.14 0.31 16.46
N GLY A 353 -3.71 -0.90 16.80
CA GLY A 353 -4.55 -1.89 17.46
C GLY A 353 -5.03 -1.42 18.84
N ALA A 354 -4.11 -0.94 19.68
CA ALA A 354 -4.39 -0.41 21.01
C ALA A 354 -5.37 0.77 20.95
N ARG A 355 -5.21 1.67 19.97
CA ARG A 355 -6.15 2.78 19.74
C ARG A 355 -7.58 2.29 19.46
N SER A 356 -7.74 1.30 18.58
CA SER A 356 -9.07 0.74 18.27
C SER A 356 -9.68 0.04 19.48
N ALA A 357 -8.88 -0.73 20.23
CA ALA A 357 -9.31 -1.40 21.45
C ALA A 357 -9.76 -0.40 22.53
N LEU A 358 -8.96 0.65 22.76
CA LEU A 358 -9.26 1.70 23.73
C LEU A 358 -10.52 2.48 23.35
N ALA A 359 -10.66 2.87 22.07
CA ALA A 359 -11.86 3.56 21.58
C ALA A 359 -13.12 2.72 21.80
N PHE A 360 -13.05 1.42 21.52
CA PHE A 360 -14.15 0.49 21.80
C PHE A 360 -14.46 0.40 23.30
N LEU A 361 -13.45 0.24 24.15
CA LEU A 361 -13.64 0.15 25.60
C LEU A 361 -14.25 1.41 26.22
N VAL A 362 -13.88 2.59 25.73
CA VAL A 362 -14.47 3.86 26.20
C VAL A 362 -15.98 3.90 25.92
N VAL A 363 -16.39 3.53 24.71
CA VAL A 363 -17.82 3.48 24.35
C VAL A 363 -18.53 2.33 25.09
N ALA A 364 -17.85 1.22 25.32
CA ALA A 364 -18.35 0.11 26.13
C ALA A 364 -18.62 0.53 27.59
N CYS A 365 -17.70 1.28 28.21
CA CYS A 365 -17.89 1.83 29.56
C CYS A 365 -19.05 2.81 29.59
N PHE A 366 -19.19 3.67 28.57
CA PHE A 366 -20.34 4.56 28.44
C PHE A 366 -21.67 3.79 28.35
N TRP A 367 -21.72 2.70 27.58
CA TRP A 367 -22.90 1.85 27.52
C TRP A 367 -23.24 1.23 28.88
N LEU A 368 -22.25 0.65 29.57
CA LEU A 368 -22.47 0.05 30.89
C LEU A 368 -22.96 1.06 31.93
N ALA A 369 -22.50 2.30 31.86
CA ALA A 369 -22.94 3.37 32.75
C ALA A 369 -24.35 3.89 32.45
N THR A 370 -24.73 3.96 31.16
CA THR A 370 -26.00 4.56 30.74
C THR A 370 -27.13 3.56 30.54
N ALA A 371 -26.81 2.27 30.40
CA ALA A 371 -27.72 1.22 29.96
C ALA A 371 -28.52 1.57 28.69
N TRP A 372 -27.98 2.48 27.85
CA TRP A 372 -28.68 2.98 26.68
C TRP A 372 -28.90 1.86 25.65
N PRO A 373 -30.15 1.53 25.26
CA PRO A 373 -30.44 0.34 24.44
C PRO A 373 -29.74 0.32 23.08
N ALA A 374 -29.55 1.48 22.45
CA ALA A 374 -28.92 1.57 21.13
C ALA A 374 -27.39 1.73 21.18
N ALA A 375 -26.77 1.77 22.37
CA ALA A 375 -25.33 1.96 22.46
C ALA A 375 -24.52 0.81 21.83
N SER A 376 -25.09 -0.39 21.73
CA SER A 376 -24.48 -1.51 20.99
C SER A 376 -24.21 -1.14 19.52
N GLY A 377 -25.10 -0.38 18.88
CA GLY A 377 -24.91 0.17 17.54
C GLY A 377 -23.78 1.22 17.48
N ALA A 378 -23.65 2.05 18.52
CA ALA A 378 -22.56 3.02 18.63
C ALA A 378 -21.21 2.31 18.78
N MET A 379 -21.11 1.32 19.67
CA MET A 379 -19.91 0.49 19.86
C MET A 379 -19.49 -0.23 18.57
N LEU A 380 -20.46 -0.80 17.85
CA LEU A 380 -20.24 -1.47 16.56
C LEU A 380 -19.64 -0.49 15.55
N LEU A 381 -20.23 0.69 15.37
CA LEU A 381 -19.68 1.67 14.42
C LEU A 381 -18.34 2.24 14.85
N THR A 382 -18.11 2.48 16.15
CA THR A 382 -16.79 2.89 16.64
C THR A 382 -15.74 1.85 16.26
N CYS A 383 -16.02 0.57 16.52
CA CYS A 383 -15.15 -0.55 16.17
C CYS A 383 -14.90 -0.62 14.65
N VAL A 384 -15.94 -0.55 13.81
CA VAL A 384 -15.84 -0.61 12.35
C VAL A 384 -14.99 0.55 11.81
N VAL A 385 -15.27 1.79 12.20
CA VAL A 385 -14.56 2.98 11.69
C VAL A 385 -13.12 3.01 12.18
N CYS A 386 -12.86 2.73 13.45
CA CYS A 386 -11.51 2.69 14.01
C CYS A 386 -10.65 1.62 13.33
N SER A 387 -11.16 0.42 13.11
CA SER A 387 -10.42 -0.69 12.51
C SER A 387 -10.23 -0.52 11.00
N LEU A 388 -11.27 -0.10 10.26
CA LEU A 388 -11.23 0.07 8.80
C LEU A 388 -10.25 1.18 8.37
N PHE A 389 -10.13 2.24 9.17
CA PHE A 389 -9.28 3.39 8.86
C PHE A 389 -8.01 3.47 9.71
N ALA A 390 -7.70 2.45 10.50
CA ALA A 390 -6.55 2.45 11.42
C ALA A 390 -5.22 2.75 10.74
N SER A 391 -4.97 2.14 9.58
CA SER A 391 -3.75 2.31 8.81
C SER A 391 -3.77 3.54 7.89
N ARG A 392 -4.93 4.21 7.76
CA ARG A 392 -5.11 5.39 6.90
C ARG A 392 -4.64 6.64 7.62
N GLU A 393 -3.80 7.42 6.94
CA GLU A 393 -3.20 8.63 7.51
C GLU A 393 -4.25 9.72 7.72
N ASN A 394 -5.21 9.80 6.81
CA ASN A 394 -6.38 10.68 6.87
C ASN A 394 -7.61 9.98 7.50
N GLY A 395 -7.40 9.06 8.44
CA GLY A 395 -8.48 8.28 9.06
C GLY A 395 -9.57 9.16 9.68
N ALA A 396 -9.18 10.26 10.35
CA ALA A 396 -10.10 11.28 10.87
C ALA A 396 -10.95 11.93 9.77
N GLN A 397 -10.32 12.35 8.67
CA GLN A 397 -11.00 12.99 7.55
C GLN A 397 -11.97 12.02 6.85
N ILE A 398 -11.57 10.76 6.68
CA ILE A 398 -12.46 9.71 6.14
C ILE A 398 -13.63 9.49 7.11
N GLY A 399 -13.39 9.46 8.42
CA GLY A 399 -14.42 9.38 9.44
C GLY A 399 -15.42 10.55 9.37
N MET A 400 -14.94 11.77 9.13
CA MET A 400 -15.81 12.94 8.91
C MET A 400 -16.62 12.84 7.62
N SER A 401 -16.05 12.28 6.54
CA SER A 401 -16.82 11.97 5.32
C SER A 401 -17.89 10.91 5.60
N PHE A 402 -17.59 9.91 6.42
CA PHE A 402 -18.57 8.91 6.85
C PHE A 402 -19.70 9.55 7.65
N MET A 403 -19.38 10.45 8.57
CA MET A 403 -20.34 11.23 9.35
C MET A 403 -21.29 12.02 8.44
N ARG A 404 -20.75 12.73 7.43
CA ARG A 404 -21.56 13.44 6.42
C ARG A 404 -22.51 12.49 5.68
N GLY A 405 -22.04 11.29 5.33
CA GLY A 405 -22.86 10.28 4.68
C GLY A 405 -24.02 9.81 5.55
N ILE A 406 -23.80 9.62 6.87
CA ILE A 406 -24.85 9.27 7.83
C ILE A 406 -25.89 10.39 7.93
N PHE A 407 -25.46 11.64 8.06
CA PHE A 407 -26.38 12.79 8.11
C PHE A 407 -27.25 12.91 6.86
N LEU A 408 -26.72 12.55 5.68
CA LEU A 408 -27.50 12.50 4.45
C LEU A 408 -28.43 11.28 4.38
N ALA A 409 -28.01 10.14 4.96
CA ALA A 409 -28.78 8.90 4.96
C ALA A 409 -30.01 8.97 5.85
N ILE A 410 -29.94 9.65 7.00
CA ILE A 410 -31.05 9.78 7.96
C ILE A 410 -32.34 10.31 7.31
N PRO A 411 -32.38 11.51 6.68
CA PRO A 411 -33.60 12.02 6.09
C PRO A 411 -34.09 11.15 4.93
N ALA A 412 -33.18 10.64 4.08
CA ALA A 412 -33.55 9.77 2.97
C ALA A 412 -34.17 8.46 3.46
N ALA A 413 -33.57 7.82 4.47
CA ALA A 413 -34.05 6.58 5.07
C ALA A 413 -35.34 6.79 5.86
N PHE A 414 -35.55 7.96 6.47
CA PHE A 414 -36.80 8.30 7.13
C PHE A 414 -37.94 8.41 6.10
N ILE A 415 -37.72 9.15 5.01
CA ILE A 415 -38.71 9.31 3.94
C ILE A 415 -39.05 7.95 3.33
N VAL A 416 -38.04 7.17 2.95
CA VAL A 416 -38.28 5.86 2.32
C VAL A 416 -38.86 4.87 3.32
N GLY A 417 -38.17 4.67 4.45
CA GLY A 417 -38.50 3.65 5.43
C GLY A 417 -39.74 3.94 6.25
N GLN A 418 -39.98 5.17 6.69
CA GLN A 418 -41.06 5.52 7.62
C GLN A 418 -42.26 6.22 6.97
N ILE A 419 -42.13 6.73 5.73
CA ILE A 419 -43.22 7.42 5.02
C ILE A 419 -43.69 6.62 3.80
N LEU A 420 -42.79 6.24 2.89
CA LEU A 420 -43.16 5.58 1.63
C LEU A 420 -43.47 4.09 1.80
N LEU A 421 -42.54 3.32 2.38
CA LEU A 421 -42.67 1.86 2.49
C LEU A 421 -43.89 1.37 3.31
N PRO A 422 -44.39 2.07 4.34
CA PRO A 422 -45.64 1.68 5.00
C PRO A 422 -46.86 1.66 4.07
N GLN A 423 -46.84 2.48 3.02
CA GLN A 423 -47.93 2.62 2.06
C GLN A 423 -47.75 1.71 0.84
N TRP A 424 -46.58 1.12 0.66
CA TRP A 424 -46.19 0.40 -0.53
C TRP A 424 -46.14 -1.10 -0.28
N SER A 425 -46.85 -1.85 -1.11
CA SER A 425 -46.90 -3.31 -1.05
C SER A 425 -46.38 -3.89 -2.36
N SER A 426 -45.13 -4.37 -2.36
CA SER A 426 -44.55 -5.31 -3.33
C SER A 426 -43.02 -5.18 -3.33
N PHE A 427 -42.34 -6.22 -3.79
CA PHE A 427 -40.90 -6.15 -4.00
C PHE A 427 -40.50 -5.11 -5.06
N ALA A 428 -41.32 -4.89 -6.09
CA ALA A 428 -41.04 -3.89 -7.12
C ALA A 428 -41.05 -2.46 -6.54
N MET A 429 -42.03 -2.14 -5.69
CA MET A 429 -42.08 -0.85 -4.99
C MET A 429 -40.92 -0.70 -4.00
N LEU A 430 -40.55 -1.76 -3.28
CA LEU A 430 -39.35 -1.76 -2.43
C LEU A 430 -38.08 -1.43 -3.23
N CYS A 431 -37.92 -2.06 -4.41
CA CYS A 431 -36.83 -1.78 -5.33
C CYS A 431 -36.85 -0.33 -5.82
N MET A 432 -38.01 0.26 -6.13
CA MET A 432 -38.09 1.67 -6.53
C MET A 432 -37.72 2.60 -5.36
N GLY A 433 -38.26 2.34 -4.17
CA GLY A 433 -38.07 3.20 -2.99
C GLY A 433 -36.64 3.22 -2.49
N MET A 434 -35.99 2.06 -2.44
CA MET A 434 -34.59 1.97 -2.03
C MET A 434 -33.62 2.20 -3.20
N GLY A 435 -33.98 1.76 -4.41
CA GLY A 435 -33.10 1.78 -5.57
C GLY A 435 -32.77 3.18 -6.05
N VAL A 436 -33.71 4.14 -5.98
CA VAL A 436 -33.46 5.52 -6.40
C VAL A 436 -32.37 6.20 -5.54
N PRO A 437 -32.49 6.27 -4.19
CA PRO A 437 -31.40 6.81 -3.36
C PRO A 437 -30.08 6.04 -3.53
N LEU A 438 -30.15 4.70 -3.57
CA LEU A 438 -28.96 3.86 -3.73
C LEU A 438 -28.28 4.03 -5.08
N PHE A 439 -29.01 4.38 -6.15
CA PHE A 439 -28.45 4.72 -7.45
C PHE A 439 -27.54 5.94 -7.38
N PHE A 440 -28.05 7.04 -6.82
CA PHE A 440 -27.28 8.27 -6.66
C PHE A 440 -26.10 8.08 -5.72
N GLY A 441 -26.28 7.31 -4.65
CA GLY A 441 -25.20 6.87 -3.79
C GLY A 441 -24.12 6.09 -4.55
N ALA A 442 -24.51 5.10 -5.36
CA ALA A 442 -23.57 4.31 -6.17
C ALA A 442 -22.85 5.14 -7.24
N LEU A 443 -23.50 6.15 -7.84
CA LEU A 443 -22.84 7.12 -8.72
C LEU A 443 -21.75 7.90 -7.96
N GLY A 444 -22.06 8.35 -6.73
CA GLY A 444 -21.09 9.01 -5.87
C GLY A 444 -19.92 8.12 -5.46
N MET A 445 -20.16 6.82 -5.24
CA MET A 445 -19.10 5.84 -4.92
C MET A 445 -18.05 5.73 -6.04
N ALA A 446 -18.43 5.95 -7.30
CA ALA A 446 -17.51 5.91 -8.44
C ALA A 446 -16.54 7.12 -8.51
N LYS A 447 -16.76 8.18 -7.73
CA LYS A 447 -15.93 9.39 -7.74
C LYS A 447 -15.07 9.47 -6.46
N PRO A 448 -13.73 9.45 -6.55
CA PRO A 448 -12.85 9.38 -5.36
C PRO A 448 -13.05 10.48 -4.31
N GLN A 449 -13.44 11.68 -4.73
CA GLN A 449 -13.60 12.85 -3.85
C GLN A 449 -14.79 12.73 -2.89
N ILE A 450 -15.90 12.12 -3.35
CA ILE A 450 -17.13 11.93 -2.55
C ILE A 450 -17.38 10.45 -2.20
N GLY A 451 -16.53 9.54 -2.67
CA GLY A 451 -16.75 8.11 -2.56
C GLY A 451 -16.90 7.62 -1.12
N ALA A 452 -16.17 8.19 -0.14
CA ALA A 452 -16.33 7.82 1.26
C ALA A 452 -17.71 8.23 1.83
N THR A 453 -18.13 9.47 1.54
CA THR A 453 -19.45 10.00 1.93
C THR A 453 -20.57 9.19 1.29
N ALA A 454 -20.48 8.92 -0.01
CA ALA A 454 -21.48 8.18 -0.76
C ALA A 454 -21.54 6.69 -0.33
N THR A 455 -20.38 6.07 -0.06
CA THR A 455 -20.32 4.72 0.52
C THR A 455 -21.06 4.70 1.87
N SER A 456 -20.72 5.62 2.77
CA SER A 456 -21.36 5.71 4.07
C SER A 456 -22.87 5.95 3.96
N PHE A 457 -23.29 6.82 3.04
CA PHE A 457 -24.70 7.05 2.75
C PHE A 457 -25.43 5.75 2.38
N CYS A 458 -24.94 5.00 1.38
CA CYS A 458 -25.57 3.75 0.96
C CYS A 458 -25.67 2.73 2.10
N LEU A 459 -24.58 2.55 2.85
CA LEU A 459 -24.51 1.57 3.93
C LEU A 459 -25.49 1.89 5.06
N HIS A 460 -25.49 3.12 5.56
CA HIS A 460 -26.34 3.50 6.68
C HIS A 460 -27.80 3.69 6.24
N PHE A 461 -28.05 4.07 4.98
CA PHE A 461 -29.40 4.04 4.41
C PHE A 461 -29.98 2.62 4.44
N ILE A 462 -29.22 1.61 4.01
CA ILE A 462 -29.66 0.20 4.05
C ILE A 462 -29.92 -0.25 5.50
N VAL A 463 -29.05 0.11 6.44
CA VAL A 463 -29.21 -0.28 7.86
C VAL A 463 -30.41 0.41 8.51
N LEU A 464 -30.66 1.69 8.20
CA LEU A 464 -31.79 2.44 8.77
C LEU A 464 -33.13 2.02 8.17
N VAL A 465 -33.17 1.63 6.89
CA VAL A 465 -34.39 1.09 6.27
C VAL A 465 -34.64 -0.35 6.71
N ALA A 466 -33.59 -1.16 6.89
CA ALA A 466 -33.65 -2.54 7.37
C ALA A 466 -34.74 -3.39 6.70
N PRO A 467 -34.67 -3.63 5.36
CA PRO A 467 -35.70 -4.35 4.64
C PRO A 467 -35.90 -5.76 5.19
N LEU A 468 -37.14 -6.18 5.42
CA LEU A 468 -37.57 -7.48 5.94
C LEU A 468 -38.84 -7.94 5.20
N ASN A 469 -39.14 -9.24 5.20
CA ASN A 469 -40.39 -9.77 4.66
C ASN A 469 -41.62 -9.20 5.39
N GLN A 470 -41.48 -9.01 6.70
CA GLN A 470 -42.44 -8.30 7.53
C GLN A 470 -41.77 -7.05 8.08
N MET A 471 -42.00 -5.92 7.41
CA MET A 471 -41.45 -4.64 7.83
C MET A 471 -42.11 -4.18 9.13
N LYS A 472 -41.29 -3.74 10.08
CA LYS A 472 -41.72 -3.06 11.30
C LYS A 472 -41.33 -1.60 11.19
N PHE A 473 -42.30 -0.71 11.37
CA PHE A 473 -42.10 0.73 11.30
C PHE A 473 -42.17 1.30 12.71
N ASP A 474 -41.02 1.70 13.24
CA ASP A 474 -40.87 2.27 14.58
C ASP A 474 -39.96 3.49 14.49
N VAL A 475 -40.60 4.66 14.59
CA VAL A 475 -39.93 5.97 14.52
C VAL A 475 -38.98 6.18 15.70
N ALA A 476 -39.33 5.70 16.90
CA ALA A 476 -38.47 5.85 18.07
C ALA A 476 -37.20 5.01 17.91
N ASN A 477 -37.34 3.74 17.52
CA ASN A 477 -36.19 2.88 17.25
C ASN A 477 -35.33 3.40 16.09
N PHE A 478 -35.95 3.98 15.05
CA PHE A 478 -35.24 4.62 13.95
C PHE A 478 -34.34 5.75 14.44
N PHE A 479 -34.87 6.71 15.20
CA PHE A 479 -34.08 7.83 15.72
C PHE A 479 -33.02 7.37 16.73
N ASN A 480 -33.33 6.36 17.54
CA ASN A 480 -32.39 5.79 18.48
C ASN A 480 -31.18 5.14 17.76
N SER A 481 -31.45 4.39 16.69
CA SER A 481 -30.43 3.80 15.82
C SER A 481 -29.61 4.87 15.10
N ALA A 482 -30.26 5.92 14.59
CA ALA A 482 -29.58 7.03 13.92
C ALA A 482 -28.62 7.77 14.87
N GLN A 483 -29.05 8.05 16.11
CA GLN A 483 -28.20 8.67 17.13
C GLN A 483 -27.00 7.79 17.47
N ALA A 484 -27.22 6.48 17.64
CA ALA A 484 -26.14 5.53 17.89
C ALA A 484 -25.10 5.53 16.77
N MET A 485 -25.54 5.60 15.51
CA MET A 485 -24.61 5.68 14.38
C MET A 485 -23.76 6.95 14.42
N VAL A 486 -24.37 8.11 14.67
CA VAL A 486 -23.66 9.40 14.76
C VAL A 486 -22.67 9.40 15.93
N ILE A 487 -23.09 8.94 17.11
CA ILE A 487 -22.22 8.87 18.29
C ILE A 487 -21.05 7.90 18.05
N GLY A 488 -21.32 6.73 17.47
CA GLY A 488 -20.30 5.71 17.21
C GLY A 488 -19.20 6.19 16.26
N VAL A 489 -19.57 6.83 15.15
CA VAL A 489 -18.60 7.44 14.22
C VAL A 489 -17.90 8.64 14.86
N GLY A 490 -18.62 9.43 15.67
CA GLY A 490 -18.07 10.59 16.38
C GLY A 490 -16.98 10.18 17.35
N ALA A 491 -17.21 9.13 18.15
CA ALA A 491 -16.23 8.55 19.04
C ALA A 491 -14.99 8.04 18.29
N ALA A 492 -15.18 7.39 17.13
CA ALA A 492 -14.05 6.96 16.30
C ALA A 492 -13.23 8.12 15.77
N VAL A 493 -13.89 9.17 15.26
CA VAL A 493 -13.23 10.41 14.78
C VAL A 493 -12.47 11.08 15.92
N LEU A 494 -13.07 11.17 17.11
CA LEU A 494 -12.42 11.71 18.29
C LEU A 494 -11.20 10.89 18.67
N ALA A 495 -11.28 9.57 18.65
CA ALA A 495 -10.14 8.68 18.90
C ALA A 495 -8.99 8.90 17.89
N PHE A 496 -9.28 9.21 16.61
CA PHE A 496 -8.24 9.58 15.65
C PHE A 496 -7.58 10.94 15.95
N HIS A 497 -8.31 11.89 16.55
CA HIS A 497 -7.78 13.23 16.90
C HIS A 497 -7.08 13.28 18.24
N LEU A 498 -7.51 12.50 19.24
CA LEU A 498 -6.92 12.51 20.57
C LEU A 498 -5.66 11.63 20.65
N LEU A 499 -5.67 10.49 19.96
CA LEU A 499 -4.58 9.52 19.98
C LEU A 499 -3.68 9.70 18.74
N ILE A 500 -3.11 10.90 18.60
CA ILE A 500 -2.18 11.23 17.50
C ILE A 500 -0.84 10.55 17.77
N LEU A 501 -0.63 9.42 17.11
CA LEU A 501 0.57 8.59 17.29
C LEU A 501 1.63 8.86 16.19
N ARG A 502 1.45 9.93 15.42
CA ARG A 502 2.24 10.23 14.21
C ARG A 502 3.01 11.54 14.35
N ASN A 503 3.87 11.65 15.36
CA ASN A 503 4.85 12.74 15.38
C ASN A 503 5.82 12.55 14.20
N PRO A 504 5.89 13.48 13.23
CA PRO A 504 6.77 13.35 12.06
C PRO A 504 8.25 13.20 12.45
N ALA A 505 8.64 13.84 13.56
CA ALA A 505 9.98 13.74 14.11
C ALA A 505 10.31 12.32 14.60
N TRP A 506 9.35 11.65 15.23
CA TRP A 506 9.51 10.26 15.68
C TRP A 506 9.46 9.26 14.52
N HIS A 507 8.54 9.47 13.58
CA HIS A 507 8.40 8.61 12.39
C HIS A 507 9.67 8.58 11.54
N GLY A 508 10.25 9.76 11.21
CA GLY A 508 11.48 9.81 10.41
C GLY A 508 12.68 9.16 11.10
N ARG A 509 12.86 9.35 12.43
CA ARG A 509 13.94 8.68 13.19
C ARG A 509 13.82 7.16 13.14
N ARG A 510 12.59 6.64 13.21
CA ARG A 510 12.33 5.20 13.15
C ARG A 510 12.56 4.62 11.75
N LEU A 511 12.16 5.34 10.71
CA LEU A 511 12.45 4.94 9.34
C LEU A 511 13.96 4.95 9.03
N LEU A 512 14.70 5.89 9.61
CA LEU A 512 16.16 5.94 9.53
C LEU A 512 16.78 4.73 10.26
N ALA A 513 16.40 4.47 11.51
CA ALA A 513 16.89 3.32 12.27
C ALA A 513 16.59 2.00 11.55
N ALA A 514 15.40 1.86 10.96
CA ALA A 514 15.04 0.69 10.18
C ALA A 514 15.83 0.57 8.87
N THR A 515 16.24 1.69 8.27
CA THR A 515 17.14 1.70 7.09
C THR A 515 18.55 1.26 7.49
N LEU A 516 19.07 1.73 8.62
CA LEU A 516 20.39 1.31 9.13
C LEU A 516 20.41 -0.19 9.48
N ASP A 517 19.41 -0.71 10.20
CA ASP A 517 19.29 -2.14 10.50
C ASP A 517 19.25 -3.00 9.22
N ASP A 518 18.65 -2.47 8.16
CA ASP A 518 18.59 -3.15 6.87
C ASP A 518 19.92 -3.17 6.14
N LEU A 519 20.66 -2.07 6.18
CA LEU A 519 22.01 -1.99 5.63
C LEU A 519 22.95 -2.95 6.37
N VAL A 520 22.83 -3.01 7.70
CA VAL A 520 23.54 -4.00 8.54
C VAL A 520 23.20 -5.42 8.10
N ARG A 521 21.91 -5.78 8.00
CA ARG A 521 21.50 -7.11 7.52
C ARG A 521 21.95 -7.40 6.08
N LEU A 522 22.02 -6.38 5.24
CA LEU A 522 22.43 -6.48 3.84
C LEU A 522 23.90 -6.88 3.69
N THR A 523 24.76 -6.64 4.69
CA THR A 523 26.16 -7.12 4.68
C THR A 523 26.25 -8.65 4.71
N ARG A 524 25.30 -9.32 5.38
CA ARG A 524 25.31 -10.78 5.63
C ARG A 524 24.30 -11.57 4.81
N ARG A 525 23.26 -10.93 4.27
CA ARG A 525 22.14 -11.61 3.58
C ARG A 525 22.60 -12.34 2.31
N ASN A 526 21.97 -13.46 1.97
CA ASN A 526 22.17 -14.11 0.67
C ASN A 526 21.77 -13.16 -0.48
N LEU A 527 22.63 -13.05 -1.51
CA LEU A 527 22.41 -12.19 -2.69
C LEU A 527 21.13 -12.54 -3.45
N ALA A 528 20.68 -13.80 -3.42
CA ALA A 528 19.48 -14.26 -4.10
C ALA A 528 18.20 -13.58 -3.58
N GLY A 529 17.78 -12.49 -4.25
CA GLY A 529 16.64 -11.68 -3.84
C GLY A 529 16.95 -10.60 -2.80
N ALA A 530 18.23 -10.30 -2.55
CA ALA A 530 18.62 -9.18 -1.70
C ALA A 530 18.16 -7.84 -2.30
N GLU A 531 18.20 -7.73 -3.64
CA GLU A 531 17.77 -6.54 -4.36
C GLU A 531 16.28 -6.25 -4.17
N SER A 532 15.40 -7.23 -4.41
CA SER A 532 13.95 -7.05 -4.24
C SER A 532 13.55 -6.80 -2.79
N TRP A 533 14.30 -7.39 -1.84
CA TRP A 533 14.10 -7.20 -0.41
C TRP A 533 14.53 -5.80 0.07
N PHE A 534 15.71 -5.32 -0.33
CA PHE A 534 16.19 -4.00 0.05
C PHE A 534 15.48 -2.89 -0.73
N GLY A 535 15.44 -3.00 -2.05
CA GLY A 535 14.83 -2.01 -2.94
C GLY A 535 13.34 -1.80 -2.67
N GLY A 536 12.57 -2.87 -2.44
CA GLY A 536 11.15 -2.77 -2.12
C GLY A 536 10.87 -2.02 -0.81
N ARG A 537 11.61 -2.35 0.26
CA ARG A 537 11.44 -1.68 1.56
C ARG A 537 11.93 -0.25 1.52
N MET A 538 13.00 0.02 0.78
CA MET A 538 13.53 1.36 0.67
C MET A 538 12.61 2.27 -0.15
N ALA A 539 12.06 1.77 -1.26
CA ALA A 539 11.03 2.48 -2.03
C ALA A 539 9.83 2.86 -1.16
N ASP A 540 9.35 1.92 -0.35
CA ASP A 540 8.22 2.13 0.56
C ASP A 540 8.53 3.15 1.67
N ARG A 541 9.72 3.09 2.29
CA ARG A 541 10.15 4.09 3.28
C ARG A 541 10.34 5.48 2.69
N LEU A 542 10.94 5.57 1.51
CA LEU A 542 11.08 6.84 0.79
C LEU A 542 9.69 7.42 0.52
N LEU A 543 8.73 6.64 0.01
CA LEU A 543 7.36 7.14 -0.18
C LEU A 543 6.71 7.62 1.12
N GLN A 544 6.97 6.97 2.25
CA GLN A 544 6.48 7.43 3.56
C GLN A 544 7.13 8.76 3.99
N LEU A 545 8.44 8.90 3.82
CA LEU A 545 9.19 10.14 4.09
C LEU A 545 8.75 11.29 3.17
N ALA A 546 8.52 11.00 1.89
CA ALA A 546 8.15 11.98 0.88
C ALA A 546 6.79 12.62 1.13
N ARG A 547 5.82 11.83 1.62
CA ARG A 547 4.45 12.28 1.84
C ARG A 547 4.36 13.41 2.87
N HIS A 548 5.26 13.43 3.85
CA HIS A 548 5.30 14.45 4.90
C HIS A 548 6.34 15.54 4.62
N TYR A 549 7.08 15.44 3.51
CA TYR A 549 8.12 16.40 3.15
C TYR A 549 7.63 17.85 2.97
N PRO A 550 6.46 18.14 2.35
CA PRO A 550 5.99 19.52 2.16
C PRO A 550 5.64 20.24 3.46
N GLU A 551 5.29 19.49 4.50
CA GLU A 551 4.76 20.01 5.77
C GLU A 551 5.84 20.22 6.83
N LEU A 552 7.09 19.83 6.55
CA LEU A 552 8.19 19.86 7.51
C LEU A 552 9.02 21.16 7.42
N PRO A 553 9.41 21.76 8.56
CA PRO A 553 10.39 22.84 8.63
C PRO A 553 11.72 22.44 7.97
N GLU A 554 12.50 23.41 7.46
CA GLU A 554 13.77 23.15 6.77
C GLU A 554 14.73 22.15 7.44
N PRO A 555 15.00 22.19 8.77
CA PRO A 555 15.89 21.20 9.39
C PRO A 555 15.35 19.77 9.37
N ALA A 556 14.04 19.57 9.21
CA ALA A 556 13.42 18.25 9.09
C ALA A 556 13.32 17.75 7.63
N ARG A 557 13.62 18.60 6.64
CA ARG A 557 13.77 18.21 5.23
C ARG A 557 15.01 17.33 4.98
N SER A 558 16.04 17.47 5.81
CA SER A 558 17.26 16.65 5.85
C SER A 558 17.02 15.14 5.83
N ARG A 559 15.91 14.69 6.42
CA ARG A 559 15.59 13.26 6.60
C ARG A 559 15.25 12.54 5.31
N TRP A 560 14.78 13.28 4.30
CA TRP A 560 14.60 12.72 2.97
C TRP A 560 15.96 12.40 2.35
N ASP A 561 16.92 13.29 2.51
CA ASP A 561 18.27 13.12 1.99
C ASP A 561 18.99 12.00 2.74
N ASP A 562 18.77 11.84 4.05
CA ASP A 562 19.22 10.65 4.80
C ASP A 562 18.67 9.35 4.21
N GLY A 563 17.39 9.34 3.83
CA GLY A 563 16.78 8.23 3.10
C GLY A 563 17.50 8.00 1.76
N LEU A 564 17.76 9.05 0.99
CA LEU A 564 18.47 8.90 -0.28
C LEU A 564 19.90 8.37 -0.11
N LEU A 565 20.64 8.84 0.89
CA LEU A 565 21.98 8.36 1.21
C LEU A 565 21.98 6.91 1.69
N GLY A 566 20.98 6.52 2.49
CA GLY A 566 20.77 5.12 2.86
C GLY A 566 20.49 4.22 1.66
N LEU A 567 19.70 4.69 0.68
CA LEU A 567 19.45 3.97 -0.57
C LEU A 567 20.75 3.82 -1.37
N ASP A 568 21.53 4.90 -1.46
CA ASP A 568 22.78 4.98 -2.20
C ASP A 568 23.84 4.02 -1.61
N ILE A 569 24.01 3.98 -0.29
CA ILE A 569 24.90 3.04 0.40
C ILE A 569 24.46 1.60 0.18
N GLY A 570 23.15 1.31 0.27
CA GLY A 570 22.65 -0.03 0.03
C GLY A 570 22.80 -0.48 -1.42
N ASP A 571 22.77 0.45 -2.38
CA ASP A 571 23.06 0.18 -3.78
C ASP A 571 24.53 -0.17 -4.02
N GLU A 572 25.45 0.60 -3.45
CA GLU A 572 26.87 0.31 -3.56
C GLU A 572 27.26 -0.97 -2.82
N LEU A 573 26.63 -1.27 -1.67
CA LEU A 573 26.86 -2.52 -0.95
C LEU A 573 26.37 -3.73 -1.75
N LEU A 574 25.19 -3.64 -2.37
CA LEU A 574 24.71 -4.70 -3.26
C LEU A 574 25.63 -4.88 -4.46
N HIS A 575 26.05 -3.77 -5.07
CA HIS A 575 26.94 -3.80 -6.22
C HIS A 575 28.29 -4.42 -5.89
N LEU A 576 28.94 -3.98 -4.81
CA LEU A 576 30.19 -4.55 -4.30
C LEU A 576 30.07 -6.07 -4.15
N ARG A 577 29.03 -6.53 -3.44
CA ARG A 577 28.86 -7.97 -3.16
C ARG A 577 28.55 -8.78 -4.42
N MET A 578 27.81 -8.23 -5.38
CA MET A 578 27.59 -8.87 -6.69
C MET A 578 28.89 -8.95 -7.50
N SER A 579 29.66 -7.86 -7.54
CA SER A 579 30.94 -7.82 -8.27
C SER A 579 31.96 -8.82 -7.68
N LEU A 580 32.06 -8.92 -6.35
CA LEU A 580 32.89 -9.92 -5.69
C LEU A 580 32.45 -11.36 -6.00
N ALA A 581 31.14 -11.60 -6.07
CA ALA A 581 30.60 -12.92 -6.42
C ALA A 581 30.88 -13.29 -7.89
N VAL A 582 30.76 -12.34 -8.81
CA VAL A 582 31.06 -12.54 -10.24
C VAL A 582 32.56 -12.76 -10.46
N ALA A 583 33.41 -12.00 -9.78
CA ALA A 583 34.86 -12.18 -9.81
C ALA A 583 35.33 -13.45 -9.08
N GLN A 584 34.43 -14.18 -8.41
CA GLN A 584 34.73 -15.37 -7.60
C GLN A 584 35.88 -15.13 -6.60
N VAL A 585 35.92 -13.92 -6.01
CA VAL A 585 36.98 -13.54 -5.09
C VAL A 585 36.88 -14.43 -3.84
N PRO A 586 37.95 -15.17 -3.47
CA PRO A 586 37.94 -15.97 -2.26
C PRO A 586 37.81 -15.05 -1.04
N VAL A 587 37.01 -15.46 -0.07
CA VAL A 587 36.77 -14.67 1.14
C VAL A 587 38.09 -14.53 1.90
N SER A 588 38.66 -13.32 1.86
CA SER A 588 39.94 -12.99 2.49
C SER A 588 39.74 -12.30 3.85
N ALA A 589 40.75 -12.36 4.73
CA ALA A 589 40.70 -11.65 6.02
C ALA A 589 40.48 -10.13 5.87
N PRO A 590 41.10 -9.42 4.90
CA PRO A 590 40.80 -8.01 4.62
C PRO A 590 39.34 -7.76 4.23
N GLN A 591 38.74 -8.64 3.42
CA GLN A 591 37.33 -8.53 3.04
C GLN A 591 36.40 -8.69 4.24
N GLN A 592 36.64 -9.69 5.10
CA GLN A 592 35.86 -9.91 6.31
C GLN A 592 35.96 -8.71 7.25
N ARG A 593 37.18 -8.23 7.50
CA ARG A 593 37.43 -7.05 8.36
C ARG A 593 36.73 -5.80 7.83
N TYR A 594 36.73 -5.58 6.51
CA TYR A 594 35.99 -4.48 5.89
C TYR A 594 34.48 -4.59 6.13
N LEU A 595 33.88 -5.76 5.90
CA LEU A 595 32.44 -5.97 6.09
C LEU A 595 32.03 -5.86 7.57
N GLU A 596 32.84 -6.37 8.50
CA GLU A 596 32.63 -6.23 9.94
C GLU A 596 32.71 -4.77 10.39
N ARG A 597 33.69 -4.02 9.87
CA ARG A 597 33.83 -2.59 10.15
C ARG A 597 32.64 -1.81 9.61
N LEU A 598 32.23 -2.08 8.36
CA LEU A 598 31.05 -1.49 7.74
C LEU A 598 29.80 -1.77 8.57
N GLU A 599 29.63 -3.00 9.04
CA GLU A 599 28.52 -3.37 9.92
C GLU A 599 28.51 -2.58 11.24
N SER A 600 29.67 -2.48 11.91
CA SER A 600 29.81 -1.71 13.15
C SER A 600 29.46 -0.24 12.94
N VAL A 601 29.95 0.36 11.85
CA VAL A 601 29.73 1.76 11.52
C VAL A 601 28.25 2.04 11.21
N LEU A 602 27.60 1.15 10.45
CA LEU A 602 26.17 1.24 10.16
C LEU A 602 25.30 1.06 11.41
N LYS A 603 25.67 0.17 12.34
CA LYS A 603 24.95 0.00 13.63
C LYS A 603 24.99 1.26 14.49
N GLN A 604 26.12 1.97 14.50
CA GLN A 604 26.28 3.21 15.27
C GLN A 604 25.53 4.39 14.64
N GLY A 605 25.26 4.32 13.33
CA GLY A 605 24.63 5.38 12.55
C GLY A 605 25.60 6.54 12.23
N PRO A 606 25.22 7.38 11.25
CA PRO A 606 26.02 8.54 10.87
C PRO A 606 26.09 9.55 12.03
N GLY A 607 27.22 10.24 12.18
CA GLY A 607 27.43 11.19 13.27
C GLY A 607 28.75 11.94 13.12
N SER A 608 28.92 12.97 13.96
CA SER A 608 30.10 13.85 13.91
C SER A 608 31.40 13.09 14.14
N GLY A 609 32.42 13.38 13.34
CA GLY A 609 33.75 12.75 13.44
C GLY A 609 33.81 11.27 13.02
N ARG A 610 32.69 10.69 12.54
CA ARG A 610 32.64 9.29 12.08
C ARG A 610 32.91 9.11 10.58
N GLY A 611 33.13 10.20 9.84
CA GLY A 611 33.36 10.15 8.39
C GLY A 611 34.55 9.27 7.98
N GLU A 612 35.61 9.27 8.78
CA GLU A 612 36.84 8.50 8.52
C GLU A 612 36.81 7.06 9.04
N ALA A 613 35.71 6.62 9.65
CA ALA A 613 35.64 5.32 10.32
C ALA A 613 35.87 4.10 9.40
N LEU A 614 35.72 4.27 8.08
CA LEU A 614 35.93 3.24 7.06
C LEU A 614 37.28 3.35 6.34
N ALA A 615 38.08 4.41 6.55
CA ALA A 615 39.22 4.71 5.69
C ALA A 615 40.29 3.61 5.65
N GLU A 616 40.81 3.22 6.82
CA GLU A 616 41.85 2.18 6.94
C GLU A 616 41.38 0.82 6.38
N ALA A 617 40.14 0.43 6.70
CA ALA A 617 39.56 -0.83 6.25
C ALA A 617 39.32 -0.84 4.73
N SER A 618 38.84 0.28 4.17
CA SER A 618 38.68 0.45 2.72
C SER A 618 40.03 0.36 2.00
N GLU A 619 41.06 1.05 2.48
CA GLU A 619 42.39 1.08 1.86
C GLU A 619 43.01 -0.32 1.83
N THR A 620 43.01 -1.03 2.96
CA THR A 620 43.53 -2.40 3.06
C THR A 620 42.80 -3.35 2.10
N PHE A 621 41.48 -3.22 1.99
CA PHE A 621 40.69 -4.08 1.12
C PHE A 621 40.91 -3.75 -0.37
N VAL A 622 40.99 -2.46 -0.72
CA VAL A 622 41.30 -2.02 -2.09
C VAL A 622 42.70 -2.48 -2.52
N GLN A 623 43.72 -2.40 -1.65
CA GLN A 623 45.04 -2.95 -1.92
C GLN A 623 44.99 -4.46 -2.22
N THR A 624 44.19 -5.21 -1.47
CA THR A 624 43.96 -6.64 -1.73
C THR A 624 43.33 -6.85 -3.10
N LEU A 625 42.34 -6.04 -3.49
CA LEU A 625 41.71 -6.13 -4.80
C LEU A 625 42.66 -5.77 -5.95
N TYR A 626 43.67 -4.94 -5.74
CA TYR A 626 44.70 -4.65 -6.76
C TYR A 626 45.63 -5.83 -7.04
N THR A 627 45.79 -6.76 -6.09
CA THR A 627 46.62 -7.97 -6.28
C THR A 627 45.94 -9.06 -7.10
N LEU A 628 44.62 -8.95 -7.32
CA LEU A 628 43.84 -9.94 -8.08
C LEU A 628 44.01 -9.72 -9.60
N PRO A 629 43.79 -10.77 -10.41
CA PRO A 629 43.81 -10.65 -11.87
C PRO A 629 42.83 -9.57 -12.34
N PRO A 630 43.25 -8.69 -13.28
CA PRO A 630 42.40 -7.62 -13.75
C PRO A 630 41.18 -8.19 -14.46
N SER A 631 40.00 -7.88 -13.92
CA SER A 631 38.70 -8.16 -14.53
C SER A 631 37.76 -7.00 -14.29
N ASP A 632 36.75 -6.84 -15.14
CA ASP A 632 35.75 -5.77 -14.98
C ASP A 632 35.05 -5.87 -13.62
N ALA A 633 34.79 -7.09 -13.15
CA ALA A 633 34.19 -7.33 -11.85
C ALA A 633 35.11 -6.88 -10.68
N VAL A 634 36.43 -7.07 -10.78
CA VAL A 634 37.38 -6.57 -9.78
C VAL A 634 37.47 -5.04 -9.80
N LYS A 635 37.53 -4.41 -10.98
CA LYS A 635 37.52 -2.94 -11.12
C LYS A 635 36.24 -2.33 -10.53
N LEU A 636 35.09 -2.96 -10.79
CA LEU A 636 33.80 -2.55 -10.23
C LEU A 636 33.77 -2.68 -8.69
N ALA A 637 34.36 -3.75 -8.15
CA ALA A 637 34.47 -3.94 -6.70
C ALA A 637 35.35 -2.84 -6.06
N GLN A 638 36.49 -2.50 -6.67
CA GLN A 638 37.36 -1.41 -6.20
C GLN A 638 36.60 -0.07 -6.15
N GLY A 639 35.93 0.30 -7.25
CA GLY A 639 35.12 1.51 -7.31
C GLY A 639 33.99 1.54 -6.28
N ALA A 640 33.33 0.41 -6.03
CA ALA A 640 32.26 0.31 -5.05
C ALA A 640 32.75 0.52 -3.60
N VAL A 641 33.93 0.01 -3.23
CA VAL A 641 34.52 0.23 -1.89
C VAL A 641 34.80 1.71 -1.65
N LEU A 642 35.45 2.38 -2.60
CA LEU A 642 35.72 3.82 -2.53
C LEU A 642 34.41 4.63 -2.48
N GLN A 643 33.40 4.20 -3.24
CA GLN A 643 32.13 4.90 -3.29
C GLN A 643 31.30 4.74 -2.00
N LEU A 644 31.39 3.58 -1.34
CA LEU A 644 30.81 3.36 -0.01
C LEU A 644 31.44 4.29 1.03
N GLN A 645 32.76 4.42 1.03
CA GLN A 645 33.48 5.35 1.91
C GLN A 645 33.07 6.80 1.67
N ASN A 646 33.01 7.24 0.41
CA ASN A 646 32.62 8.61 0.06
C ASN A 646 31.15 8.90 0.42
N SER A 647 30.24 7.95 0.18
CA SER A 647 28.82 8.07 0.54
C SER A 647 28.64 8.13 2.06
N TRP A 648 29.42 7.35 2.82
CA TRP A 648 29.43 7.42 4.28
C TRP A 648 29.95 8.77 4.81
N ARG A 649 31.06 9.28 4.26
CA ARG A 649 31.58 10.63 4.58
C ARG A 649 30.56 11.72 4.28
N ALA A 650 29.86 11.64 3.14
CA ALA A 650 28.79 12.57 2.78
C ALA A 650 27.65 12.53 3.79
N TRP A 651 27.25 11.33 4.24
CA TRP A 651 26.20 11.17 5.24
C TRP A 651 26.57 11.76 6.61
N CYS A 652 27.80 11.52 7.07
CA CYS A 652 28.28 12.10 8.32
C CYS A 652 28.33 13.63 8.25
N ARG A 653 28.87 14.21 7.17
CA ARG A 653 28.90 15.67 6.96
C ARG A 653 27.49 16.28 6.91
N GLN A 654 26.54 15.58 6.30
CA GLN A 654 25.16 16.05 6.26
C GLN A 654 24.52 16.05 7.65
N GLN A 655 24.81 15.06 8.50
CA GLN A 655 24.34 15.05 9.88
C GLN A 655 24.96 16.18 10.71
N GLU A 656 26.26 16.44 10.55
CA GLU A 656 26.96 17.57 11.18
C GLU A 656 26.32 18.92 10.80
N ALA A 657 26.00 19.13 9.52
CA ALA A 657 25.38 20.36 9.04
C ALA A 657 23.94 20.56 9.57
N ASN A 658 23.19 19.48 9.77
CA ASN A 658 21.78 19.55 10.19
C ASN A 658 21.57 19.58 11.71
N HIS A 659 22.53 19.06 12.48
CA HIS A 659 22.44 18.96 13.94
C HIS A 659 23.42 19.87 14.69
N GLY A 660 24.25 20.63 13.97
CA GLY A 660 25.30 21.46 14.55
C GLY A 660 26.47 20.63 15.08
N LEU A 661 27.64 21.24 15.21
CA LEU A 661 28.68 20.72 16.10
C LEU A 661 28.08 20.74 17.51
N ALA A 662 27.73 19.56 18.02
CA ALA A 662 27.24 19.39 19.39
C ALA A 662 28.28 19.87 20.41
#